data_AF-A0A2X3YIQ2-F1
#
_entry.id   AF-A0A2X3YIQ2-F1
#
_cell.length_a   1.000
_cell.length_b   1.000
_cell.length_c   1.000
_cell.angle_alpha   90.00
_cell.angle_beta   90.00
_cell.angle_gamma   90.00
#
_symmetry.space_group_name_H-M   'P 1'
#
loop_
_entity.id
_entity.type
_entity.pdbx_description
1 polymer ?
#
loop_
_entity_poly.entity_id
_entity_poly.type
_entity_poly.pdbx_seq_one_letter_code
_entity_poly.pdbx_strand_id
1 'polypeptide(L)'
;MINKLVIKNFRSIKNVRLSNIKKQLGLIGENSSGKSSILCALLVCLGERDIQSSDFRFNKYGKNEEKIFIGLGIELDYFSLQRLINYNSDENLILNSWLEEIKLDCKGKRQRDTTSKSYTRDFKKSFLSKLDSNASYNLQNLYFGFTINSDGQKLLRLYESNLNQEKQITSSNDVIKGIFDIILPPYAYLRDERGFEKESKGESDSTTNELFSLLLPLINKKSEKVSEDKLDNTPISKLSIPQINNYLLKRIQEEAKDLTESLNTNFKKYYNEEIEVKWIFSNELFKNLNIKTDFCIEGVQNSIDFQSIGSGTRSLYKMALLRTLLERQSEDDEPVLFLLEEPELYLYPKLEQQMENFIYDLSSKNQVIVTTHSPVSIKSFSIDSLYKVERKKETSNAVPVTKVSKLESKSQVTELLGYDITYLLGKDYIIFVEGPDDKRAYECLINKIFGEEKSSKFIAMTTVSKLSAAVSFDFLDQIRSRAKSIYIIDSDGMESEERKNSVVKELTMQDKTINKEELSSKILLTEYCMLECYTFEYRYLKQGINEDEYWNSVNEFLKNKKDDINILLKKRKKTELLDCDMFNVRDNFESVRKYGFNKKLVRAFRSAIGGQGFRSISDLNEDELSTSCKELIDKLKRYFD
;
A
#
# COMPACT_ATOMS: atom_id res chain seq x y z
N MET A 1 -20.96 4.16 -1.73
CA MET A 1 -19.69 3.57 -1.20
C MET A 1 -19.57 3.71 0.32
N ILE A 2 -18.66 2.97 0.98
CA ILE A 2 -18.45 3.07 2.44
C ILE A 2 -17.56 4.28 2.75
N ASN A 3 -18.01 5.18 3.62
CA ASN A 3 -17.26 6.39 3.98
C ASN A 3 -16.78 6.40 5.44
N LYS A 4 -17.36 5.54 6.29
CA LYS A 4 -17.11 5.51 7.73
C LYS A 4 -17.31 4.10 8.25
N LEU A 5 -16.43 3.70 9.17
CA LEU A 5 -16.48 2.41 9.86
C LEU A 5 -16.20 2.63 11.35
N VAL A 6 -17.06 2.07 12.19
CA VAL A 6 -16.88 2.05 13.65
C VAL A 6 -17.00 0.62 14.12
N ILE A 7 -16.03 0.13 14.87
CA ILE A 7 -16.04 -1.23 15.43
C ILE A 7 -15.78 -1.13 16.93
N LYS A 8 -16.65 -1.74 17.74
CA LYS A 8 -16.49 -1.84 19.19
C LYS A 8 -16.66 -3.28 19.65
N ASN A 9 -15.81 -3.69 20.58
CA ASN A 9 -15.85 -4.98 21.27
C ASN A 9 -15.78 -6.23 20.35
N PHE A 10 -15.16 -6.12 19.18
CA PHE A 10 -15.02 -7.21 18.22
C PHE A 10 -13.59 -7.77 18.24
N ARG A 11 -13.42 -9.03 18.64
CA ARG A 11 -12.12 -9.71 18.77
C ARG A 11 -11.11 -8.90 19.58
N SER A 12 -9.98 -8.52 18.98
CA SER A 12 -8.96 -7.69 19.61
C SER A 12 -9.30 -6.19 19.60
N ILE A 13 -10.35 -5.78 18.90
CA ILE A 13 -10.76 -4.38 18.76
C ILE A 13 -11.66 -3.98 19.94
N LYS A 14 -11.17 -3.05 20.76
CA LYS A 14 -11.98 -2.40 21.80
C LYS A 14 -12.84 -1.29 21.20
N ASN A 15 -12.22 -0.37 20.46
CA ASN A 15 -12.89 0.70 19.75
C ASN A 15 -11.99 1.20 18.62
N VAL A 16 -12.47 1.10 17.37
CA VAL A 16 -11.82 1.64 16.18
C VAL A 16 -12.81 2.50 15.42
N ARG A 17 -12.36 3.66 14.96
CA ARG A 17 -13.14 4.60 14.16
C ARG A 17 -12.34 5.06 12.96
N LEU A 18 -12.80 4.71 11.77
CA LEU A 18 -12.28 5.18 10.49
C LEU A 18 -13.33 6.13 9.90
N SER A 19 -12.94 7.37 9.62
CA SER A 19 -13.82 8.39 9.04
C SER A 19 -13.19 8.94 7.77
N ASN A 20 -14.03 9.38 6.82
CA ASN A 20 -13.60 9.88 5.51
C ASN A 20 -12.77 8.84 4.75
N ILE A 21 -13.24 7.58 4.76
CA ILE A 21 -12.64 6.48 4.02
C ILE A 21 -12.62 6.86 2.54
N LYS A 22 -11.43 6.84 1.96
CA LYS A 22 -11.20 7.20 0.55
C LYS A 22 -11.52 5.99 -0.34
N LYS A 23 -11.49 6.20 -1.67
CA LYS A 23 -11.61 5.10 -2.63
C LYS A 23 -10.53 4.05 -2.42
N GLN A 24 -9.32 4.47 -2.08
CA GLN A 24 -8.24 3.58 -1.70
C GLN A 24 -8.05 3.65 -0.18
N LEU A 25 -8.02 2.51 0.52
CA LEU A 25 -7.75 2.43 1.96
C LEU A 25 -6.74 1.30 2.21
N GLY A 26 -5.58 1.64 2.77
CA GLY A 26 -4.55 0.68 3.14
C GLY A 26 -4.46 0.51 4.66
N LEU A 27 -4.65 -0.72 5.13
CA LEU A 27 -4.47 -1.12 6.53
C LEU A 27 -3.13 -1.86 6.66
N ILE A 28 -2.16 -1.22 7.31
CA ILE A 28 -0.77 -1.70 7.39
C ILE A 28 -0.43 -2.03 8.83
N GLY A 29 0.23 -3.15 9.06
CA GLY A 29 0.48 -3.64 10.41
C GLY A 29 1.25 -4.94 10.39
N GLU A 30 1.92 -5.27 11.49
CA GLU A 30 2.54 -6.59 11.70
C GLU A 30 1.50 -7.72 11.61
N ASN A 31 1.97 -8.96 11.50
CA ASN A 31 1.13 -10.14 11.63
C ASN A 31 0.43 -10.14 13.00
N SER A 32 -0.84 -10.55 13.03
CA SER A 32 -1.67 -10.57 14.25
C SER A 32 -1.99 -9.20 14.88
N SER A 33 -1.72 -8.09 14.20
CA SER A 33 -2.06 -6.74 14.71
C SER A 33 -3.57 -6.46 14.77
N GLY A 34 -4.35 -7.22 13.99
CA GLY A 34 -5.82 -7.12 13.92
C GLY A 34 -6.37 -6.62 12.58
N LYS A 35 -5.54 -6.49 11.53
CA LYS A 35 -5.95 -6.08 10.17
C LYS A 35 -7.16 -6.89 9.66
N SER A 36 -7.05 -8.21 9.64
CA SER A 36 -8.12 -9.14 9.24
C SER A 36 -9.38 -9.03 10.11
N SER A 37 -9.27 -8.59 11.37
CA SER A 37 -10.46 -8.39 12.23
C SER A 37 -11.30 -7.20 11.76
N ILE A 38 -10.68 -6.19 11.15
CA ILE A 38 -11.38 -5.05 10.55
C ILE A 38 -12.15 -5.51 9.30
N LEU A 39 -11.51 -6.30 8.43
CA LEU A 39 -12.19 -6.90 7.27
C LEU A 39 -13.31 -7.86 7.69
N CYS A 40 -13.08 -8.73 8.69
CA CYS A 40 -14.11 -9.62 9.21
C CYS A 40 -15.34 -8.86 9.74
N ALA A 41 -15.15 -7.71 10.41
CA ALA A 41 -16.27 -6.88 10.87
C ALA A 41 -17.09 -6.31 9.69
N LEU A 42 -16.43 -5.96 8.57
CA LEU A 42 -17.12 -5.57 7.34
C LEU A 42 -17.91 -6.75 6.76
N LEU A 43 -17.32 -7.94 6.65
CA LEU A 43 -18.00 -9.15 6.14
C LEU A 43 -19.25 -9.50 6.94
N VAL A 44 -19.22 -9.34 8.27
CA VAL A 44 -20.39 -9.51 9.14
C VAL A 44 -21.52 -8.53 8.82
N CYS A 45 -21.19 -7.30 8.42
CA CYS A 45 -22.17 -6.31 7.99
C CYS A 45 -22.70 -6.61 6.59
N LEU A 46 -21.86 -7.14 5.71
CA LEU A 46 -22.23 -7.53 4.35
C LEU A 46 -23.07 -8.83 4.30
N GLY A 47 -23.12 -9.59 5.40
CA GLY A 47 -23.89 -10.83 5.49
C GLY A 47 -23.12 -12.08 5.04
N GLU A 48 -21.85 -11.95 4.65
CA GLU A 48 -20.97 -13.05 4.24
C GLU A 48 -20.53 -13.96 5.39
N ARG A 49 -20.61 -13.45 6.62
CA ARG A 49 -20.11 -14.16 7.79
C ARG A 49 -21.02 -13.96 8.99
N ASP A 50 -21.37 -15.07 9.62
CA ASP A 50 -22.02 -15.07 10.93
C ASP A 50 -21.02 -14.84 12.08
N ILE A 51 -21.55 -14.28 13.17
CA ILE A 51 -20.78 -14.01 14.38
C ILE A 51 -20.68 -15.28 15.22
N GLN A 52 -19.47 -15.54 15.68
CA GLN A 52 -19.20 -16.62 16.63
C GLN A 52 -19.01 -16.09 18.05
N SER A 53 -19.18 -16.95 19.05
CA SER A 53 -18.90 -16.60 20.45
C SER A 53 -17.45 -16.13 20.67
N SER A 54 -16.51 -16.62 19.85
CA SER A 54 -15.10 -16.22 19.83
C SER A 54 -14.85 -14.83 19.25
N ASP A 55 -15.82 -14.25 18.55
CA ASP A 55 -15.73 -12.90 17.99
C ASP A 55 -16.02 -11.81 19.05
N PHE A 56 -16.61 -12.18 20.20
CA PHE A 56 -16.78 -11.26 21.33
C PHE A 56 -15.44 -11.04 22.03
N ARG A 57 -15.07 -9.77 22.22
CA ARG A 57 -13.82 -9.40 22.87
C ARG A 57 -13.77 -9.90 24.32
N PHE A 58 -12.60 -10.35 24.78
CA PHE A 58 -12.35 -10.60 26.20
C PHE A 58 -12.00 -9.31 26.96
N ASN A 59 -12.62 -9.12 28.12
CA ASN A 59 -12.24 -8.07 29.06
C ASN A 59 -11.03 -8.49 29.93
N LYS A 60 -10.56 -7.59 30.78
CA LYS A 60 -9.39 -7.82 31.64
C LYS A 60 -9.55 -8.96 32.67
N TYR A 61 -10.77 -9.45 32.84
CA TYR A 61 -11.12 -10.55 33.74
C TYR A 61 -11.36 -11.87 33.00
N GLY A 62 -11.07 -11.93 31.70
CA GLY A 62 -11.26 -13.14 30.87
C GLY A 62 -12.72 -13.44 30.53
N LYS A 63 -13.66 -12.51 30.79
CA LYS A 63 -15.06 -12.65 30.38
C LYS A 63 -15.28 -11.97 29.02
N ASN A 64 -16.14 -12.57 28.20
CA ASN A 64 -16.58 -11.96 26.95
C ASN A 64 -17.40 -10.70 27.22
N GLU A 65 -17.22 -9.69 26.38
CA GLU A 65 -18.15 -8.56 26.29
C GLU A 65 -19.53 -9.09 25.88
N GLU A 66 -20.59 -8.48 26.39
CA GLU A 66 -21.96 -8.93 26.11
C GLU A 66 -22.48 -8.43 24.76
N LYS A 67 -21.85 -7.38 24.21
CA LYS A 67 -22.30 -6.68 23.01
C LYS A 67 -21.16 -6.28 22.09
N ILE A 68 -21.33 -6.58 20.81
CA ILE A 68 -20.53 -6.08 19.69
C ILE A 68 -21.31 -4.94 19.03
N PHE A 69 -20.61 -3.89 18.62
CA PHE A 69 -21.19 -2.84 17.79
C PHE A 69 -20.34 -2.62 16.54
N ILE A 70 -20.96 -2.70 15.36
CA ILE A 70 -20.32 -2.39 14.08
C ILE A 70 -21.19 -1.37 13.33
N GLY A 71 -20.62 -0.20 13.06
CA GLY A 71 -21.28 0.91 12.40
C GLY A 71 -20.68 1.22 11.04
N LEU A 72 -21.53 1.46 10.05
CA LEU A 72 -21.16 1.81 8.68
C LEU A 72 -21.81 3.13 8.27
N GLY A 73 -21.03 4.01 7.68
CA GLY A 73 -21.55 5.12 6.88
C GLY A 73 -21.49 4.75 5.41
N ILE A 74 -22.63 4.83 4.72
CA ILE A 74 -22.77 4.52 3.30
C ILE A 74 -23.26 5.76 2.57
N GLU A 75 -22.57 6.09 1.48
CA GLU A 75 -22.90 7.20 0.61
C GLU A 75 -24.17 6.91 -0.20
N LEU A 76 -25.09 7.88 -0.20
CA LEU A 76 -26.28 7.96 -1.04
C LEU A 76 -25.94 8.63 -2.38
N ASP A 77 -25.21 7.88 -3.20
CA ASP A 77 -24.84 8.22 -4.57
C ASP A 77 -25.97 7.93 -5.59
N TYR A 78 -25.72 8.24 -6.86
CA TYR A 78 -26.69 8.00 -7.94
C TYR A 78 -27.09 6.51 -8.04
N PHE A 79 -26.11 5.62 -7.92
CA PHE A 79 -26.27 4.17 -8.09
C PHE A 79 -27.13 3.54 -6.98
N SER A 80 -26.83 3.84 -5.72
CA SER A 80 -27.64 3.41 -4.57
C SER A 80 -29.09 3.89 -4.64
N LEU A 81 -29.33 5.12 -5.11
CA LEU A 81 -30.68 5.64 -5.33
C LEU A 81 -31.39 4.92 -6.49
N GLN A 82 -30.67 4.62 -7.58
CA GLN A 82 -31.23 3.83 -8.69
C GLN A 82 -31.59 2.41 -8.24
N ARG A 83 -30.82 1.79 -7.34
CA ARG A 83 -31.20 0.50 -6.73
C ARG A 83 -32.50 0.59 -5.94
N LEU A 84 -32.70 1.64 -5.16
CA LEU A 84 -33.96 1.88 -4.44
C LEU A 84 -35.14 2.16 -5.39
N ILE A 85 -34.94 2.96 -6.44
CA ILE A 85 -35.97 3.30 -7.43
C ILE A 85 -36.41 2.06 -8.21
N ASN A 86 -35.47 1.22 -8.61
CA ASN A 86 -35.71 0.02 -9.40
C ASN A 86 -36.00 -1.21 -8.55
N TYR A 87 -35.99 -1.08 -7.22
CA TYR A 87 -36.35 -2.18 -6.34
C TYR A 87 -37.81 -2.58 -6.58
N ASN A 88 -37.98 -3.85 -6.93
CA ASN A 88 -39.26 -4.52 -7.02
C ASN A 88 -39.03 -5.96 -6.60
N SER A 89 -39.43 -6.31 -5.38
CA SER A 89 -39.35 -7.68 -4.87
C SER A 89 -40.65 -8.00 -4.14
N ASP A 90 -41.16 -9.19 -4.40
CA ASP A 90 -42.32 -9.73 -3.71
C ASP A 90 -41.96 -10.30 -2.32
N GLU A 91 -40.66 -10.47 -2.00
CA GLU A 91 -40.21 -11.03 -0.72
C GLU A 91 -40.39 -10.06 0.46
N ASN A 92 -40.29 -8.74 0.21
CA ASN A 92 -40.44 -7.72 1.25
C ASN A 92 -41.53 -6.70 0.86
N LEU A 93 -42.78 -7.15 0.95
CA LEU A 93 -43.98 -6.35 0.61
C LEU A 93 -44.06 -5.03 1.39
N ILE A 94 -43.61 -5.00 2.65
CA ILE A 94 -43.61 -3.81 3.49
C ILE A 94 -42.69 -2.74 2.91
N LEU A 95 -41.45 -3.13 2.56
CA LEU A 95 -40.48 -2.23 1.94
C LEU A 95 -40.93 -1.79 0.55
N ASN A 96 -41.48 -2.72 -0.25
CA ASN A 96 -41.95 -2.42 -1.60
C ASN A 96 -43.08 -1.38 -1.57
N SER A 97 -44.10 -1.59 -0.73
CA SER A 97 -45.19 -0.61 -0.53
C SER A 97 -44.66 0.75 -0.07
N TRP A 98 -43.73 0.75 0.88
CA TRP A 98 -43.13 1.98 1.40
C TRP A 98 -42.37 2.77 0.32
N LEU A 99 -41.62 2.08 -0.55
CA LEU A 99 -40.91 2.68 -1.68
C LEU A 99 -41.86 3.14 -2.80
N GLU A 100 -42.90 2.38 -3.12
CA GLU A 100 -43.90 2.76 -4.13
C GLU A 100 -44.65 4.03 -3.74
N GLU A 101 -45.00 4.22 -2.47
CA GLU A 101 -45.57 5.47 -1.99
C GLU A 101 -44.62 6.66 -2.24
N ILE A 102 -43.32 6.51 -2.03
CA ILE A 102 -42.32 7.55 -2.33
C ILE A 102 -42.26 7.83 -3.84
N LYS A 103 -42.30 6.78 -4.67
CA LYS A 103 -42.32 6.92 -6.13
C LYS A 103 -43.57 7.66 -6.61
N LEU A 104 -44.73 7.41 -5.99
CA LEU A 104 -45.98 8.12 -6.27
C LEU A 104 -45.88 9.61 -5.92
N ASP A 105 -45.29 9.95 -4.77
CA ASP A 105 -45.04 11.35 -4.38
C ASP A 105 -44.13 12.10 -5.37
N CYS A 106 -43.25 11.36 -6.07
CA CYS A 106 -42.33 11.91 -7.07
C CYS A 106 -42.95 12.03 -8.48
N LYS A 107 -44.01 11.26 -8.78
CA LYS A 107 -44.71 11.26 -10.08
C LYS A 107 -45.66 12.45 -10.18
N GLY A 108 -45.12 13.65 -10.35
CA GLY A 108 -45.93 14.81 -10.74
C GLY A 108 -46.51 14.64 -12.15
N LYS A 109 -47.81 14.37 -12.29
CA LYS A 109 -48.72 14.40 -13.48
C LYS A 109 -48.24 13.89 -14.86
N ARG A 110 -46.98 13.45 -15.06
CA ARG A 110 -46.45 12.84 -16.29
C ARG A 110 -45.44 11.74 -15.95
N GLN A 111 -45.41 10.67 -16.75
CA GLN A 111 -44.37 9.64 -16.69
C GLN A 111 -43.01 10.28 -16.97
N ARG A 112 -42.26 10.64 -15.93
CA ARG A 112 -40.87 11.10 -16.03
C ARG A 112 -39.96 9.88 -16.15
N ASP A 113 -38.86 10.03 -16.87
CA ASP A 113 -37.79 9.04 -16.93
C ASP A 113 -37.14 8.87 -15.54
N THR A 114 -37.26 7.67 -14.98
CA THR A 114 -36.78 7.29 -13.64
C THR A 114 -35.25 7.26 -13.56
N THR A 115 -34.56 7.22 -14.70
CA THR A 115 -33.09 7.25 -14.79
C THR A 115 -32.54 8.68 -14.83
N SER A 116 -33.40 9.70 -14.96
CA SER A 116 -32.95 11.09 -15.04
C SER A 116 -32.36 11.59 -13.72
N LYS A 117 -31.31 12.43 -13.81
CA LYS A 117 -30.71 13.10 -12.63
C LYS A 117 -31.72 13.94 -11.84
N SER A 118 -32.70 14.54 -12.52
CA SER A 118 -33.74 15.32 -11.86
C SER A 118 -34.68 14.44 -11.05
N TYR A 119 -35.14 13.31 -11.61
CA TYR A 119 -36.00 12.36 -10.88
C TYR A 119 -35.25 11.77 -9.67
N THR A 120 -33.99 11.36 -9.86
CA THR A 120 -33.16 10.82 -8.78
C THR A 120 -33.01 11.82 -7.62
N ARG A 121 -32.87 13.12 -7.92
CA ARG A 121 -32.79 14.17 -6.90
C ARG A 121 -34.11 14.38 -6.18
N ASP A 122 -35.23 14.37 -6.89
CA ASP A 122 -36.57 14.51 -6.30
C ASP A 122 -36.89 13.30 -5.42
N PHE A 123 -36.61 12.08 -5.91
CA PHE A 123 -36.71 10.84 -5.15
C PHE A 123 -35.88 10.88 -3.87
N LYS A 124 -34.61 11.31 -3.95
CA LYS A 124 -33.75 11.46 -2.75
C LYS A 124 -34.39 12.35 -1.69
N LYS A 125 -35.01 13.46 -2.09
CA LYS A 125 -35.67 14.38 -1.14
C LYS A 125 -36.86 13.72 -0.45
N SER A 126 -37.76 13.11 -1.23
CA SER A 126 -38.96 12.44 -0.71
C SER A 126 -38.59 11.24 0.17
N PHE A 127 -37.59 10.46 -0.26
CA PHE A 127 -37.04 9.35 0.51
C PHE A 127 -36.52 9.80 1.87
N LEU A 128 -35.68 10.85 1.91
CA LEU A 128 -35.11 11.35 3.16
C LEU A 128 -36.19 11.93 4.08
N SER A 129 -37.16 12.69 3.56
CA SER A 129 -38.24 13.25 4.38
C SER A 129 -39.13 12.19 5.01
N LYS A 130 -39.34 11.07 4.31
CA LYS A 130 -40.17 9.96 4.81
C LYS A 130 -39.42 9.08 5.81
N LEU A 131 -38.11 8.94 5.62
CA LEU A 131 -37.24 8.18 6.51
C LEU A 131 -36.99 8.91 7.84
N ASP A 132 -36.79 10.22 7.79
CA ASP A 132 -36.58 11.06 8.97
C ASP A 132 -37.06 12.48 8.63
N SER A 133 -38.16 12.89 9.25
CA SER A 133 -38.78 14.22 9.03
C SER A 133 -37.84 15.40 9.33
N ASN A 134 -36.80 15.19 10.13
CA ASN A 134 -35.79 16.19 10.47
C ASN A 134 -34.50 16.07 9.61
N ALA A 135 -34.44 15.12 8.67
CA ALA A 135 -33.26 14.93 7.84
C ALA A 135 -33.04 16.10 6.88
N SER A 136 -31.79 16.58 6.82
CA SER A 136 -31.38 17.53 5.79
C SER A 136 -31.48 16.92 4.40
N TYR A 137 -32.13 17.63 3.46
CA TYR A 137 -32.20 17.22 2.05
C TYR A 137 -30.84 17.07 1.36
N ASN A 138 -29.78 17.64 1.95
CA ASN A 138 -28.41 17.56 1.44
C ASN A 138 -27.60 16.42 2.07
N LEU A 139 -28.24 15.52 2.83
CA LEU A 139 -27.57 14.38 3.44
C LEU A 139 -26.90 13.52 2.36
N GLN A 140 -25.58 13.39 2.45
CA GLN A 140 -24.79 12.61 1.51
C GLN A 140 -24.69 11.14 1.93
N ASN A 141 -24.84 10.83 3.22
CA ASN A 141 -24.55 9.51 3.75
C ASN A 141 -25.56 9.09 4.81
N LEU A 142 -25.97 7.82 4.78
CA LEU A 142 -26.71 7.17 5.85
C LEU A 142 -25.75 6.40 6.75
N TYR A 143 -26.05 6.37 8.04
CA TYR A 143 -25.22 5.73 9.05
C TYR A 143 -26.01 4.63 9.73
N PHE A 144 -25.57 3.39 9.54
CA PHE A 144 -26.18 2.18 10.06
C PHE A 144 -25.32 1.61 11.18
N GLY A 145 -25.95 1.02 12.20
CA GLY A 145 -25.26 0.37 13.31
C GLY A 145 -25.89 -0.97 13.63
N PHE A 146 -25.06 -2.01 13.59
CA PHE A 146 -25.37 -3.35 14.05
C PHE A 146 -24.96 -3.49 15.51
N THR A 147 -25.93 -3.79 16.36
CA THR A 147 -25.68 -4.25 17.73
C THR A 147 -25.93 -5.74 17.77
N ILE A 148 -24.91 -6.53 18.11
CA ILE A 148 -25.04 -7.97 18.29
C ILE A 148 -24.81 -8.31 19.75
N ASN A 149 -25.82 -8.93 20.35
CA ASN A 149 -25.78 -9.42 21.72
C ASN A 149 -25.21 -10.84 21.77
N SER A 150 -24.69 -11.26 22.93
CA SER A 150 -24.12 -12.60 23.14
C SER A 150 -25.11 -13.76 22.96
N ASP A 151 -26.41 -13.49 22.96
CA ASP A 151 -27.48 -14.43 22.64
C ASP A 151 -27.68 -14.63 21.12
N GLY A 152 -26.92 -13.93 20.28
CA GLY A 152 -26.99 -13.99 18.82
C GLY A 152 -27.98 -13.00 18.21
N GLN A 153 -28.71 -12.22 19.01
CA GLN A 153 -29.65 -11.23 18.46
C GLN A 153 -28.90 -10.09 17.76
N LYS A 154 -29.16 -9.93 16.45
CA LYS A 154 -28.61 -8.87 15.60
C LYS A 154 -29.67 -7.79 15.38
N LEU A 155 -29.42 -6.59 15.91
CA LEU A 155 -30.28 -5.43 15.75
C LEU A 155 -29.59 -4.39 14.86
N LEU A 156 -30.24 -4.05 13.74
CA LEU A 156 -29.80 -3.00 12.82
C LEU A 156 -30.63 -1.74 13.06
N ARG A 157 -29.96 -0.62 13.28
CA ARG A 157 -30.60 0.68 13.47
C ARG A 157 -29.85 1.78 12.73
N LEU A 158 -30.51 2.92 12.54
CA LEU A 158 -29.93 4.10 11.92
C LEU A 158 -29.44 5.08 13.00
N TYR A 159 -28.36 5.78 12.68
CA TYR A 159 -27.61 6.61 13.61
C TYR A 159 -27.34 7.99 13.01
N GLU A 160 -26.94 8.92 13.88
CA GLU A 160 -26.33 10.17 13.47
C GLU A 160 -24.95 9.96 12.82
N SER A 161 -24.43 11.02 12.20
CA SER A 161 -23.13 10.98 11.50
C SER A 161 -21.94 10.58 12.38
N ASN A 162 -22.05 10.74 13.69
CA ASN A 162 -21.04 10.35 14.67
C ASN A 162 -21.06 8.84 15.03
N LEU A 163 -22.13 8.09 14.68
CA LEU A 163 -22.36 6.70 15.08
C LEU A 163 -22.34 6.48 16.61
N ASN A 164 -22.79 7.49 17.37
CA ASN A 164 -22.91 7.44 18.82
C ASN A 164 -24.36 7.47 19.30
N GLN A 165 -25.24 8.18 18.58
CA GLN A 165 -26.65 8.33 18.92
C GLN A 165 -27.52 7.76 17.81
N GLU A 166 -28.48 6.94 18.22
CA GLU A 166 -29.50 6.37 17.34
C GLU A 166 -30.49 7.47 16.94
N LYS A 167 -30.93 7.45 15.68
CA LYS A 167 -31.97 8.36 15.20
C LYS A 167 -33.36 7.86 15.59
N GLN A 168 -34.22 8.77 16.04
CA GLN A 168 -35.65 8.48 16.17
C GLN A 168 -36.27 8.47 14.77
N ILE A 169 -36.76 7.32 14.34
CA ILE A 169 -37.29 7.09 12.99
C ILE A 169 -38.72 6.61 13.06
N THR A 170 -39.51 7.03 12.09
CA THR A 170 -40.92 6.67 11.93
C THR A 170 -41.14 5.32 11.25
N SER A 171 -40.15 4.83 10.51
CA SER A 171 -40.20 3.57 9.76
C SER A 171 -39.88 2.33 10.62
N SER A 172 -40.41 1.17 10.25
CA SER A 172 -40.15 -0.11 10.93
C SER A 172 -38.71 -0.61 10.72
N ASN A 173 -38.25 -1.50 11.61
CA ASN A 173 -36.93 -2.12 11.49
C ASN A 173 -36.76 -2.94 10.20
N ASP A 174 -37.83 -3.57 9.71
CA ASP A 174 -37.81 -4.34 8.45
C ASP A 174 -37.54 -3.45 7.23
N VAL A 175 -38.09 -2.24 7.24
CA VAL A 175 -37.80 -1.22 6.22
C VAL A 175 -36.34 -0.78 6.30
N ILE A 176 -35.81 -0.53 7.51
CA ILE A 176 -34.40 -0.14 7.70
C ILE A 176 -33.45 -1.22 7.19
N LYS A 177 -33.73 -2.49 7.52
CA LYS A 177 -32.94 -3.63 7.06
C LYS A 177 -32.97 -3.76 5.54
N GLY A 178 -34.15 -3.71 4.94
CA GLY A 178 -34.30 -3.75 3.49
C GLY A 178 -33.59 -2.59 2.78
N ILE A 179 -33.67 -1.37 3.32
CA ILE A 179 -32.95 -0.21 2.79
C ILE A 179 -31.43 -0.43 2.85
N PHE A 180 -30.92 -0.95 3.97
CA PHE A 180 -29.49 -1.26 4.10
C PHE A 180 -29.04 -2.26 3.04
N ASP A 181 -29.77 -3.37 2.88
CA ASP A 181 -29.46 -4.43 1.92
C ASP A 181 -29.45 -3.91 0.46
N ILE A 182 -30.38 -3.01 0.11
CA ILE A 182 -30.46 -2.41 -1.25
C ILE A 182 -29.35 -1.36 -1.49
N ILE A 183 -28.99 -0.59 -0.47
CA ILE A 183 -28.02 0.52 -0.63
C ILE A 183 -26.58 0.00 -0.63
N LEU A 184 -26.30 -1.20 -0.12
CA LEU A 184 -24.96 -1.78 -0.17
C LEU A 184 -24.43 -1.82 -1.63
N PRO A 185 -23.18 -1.38 -1.87
CA PRO A 185 -22.58 -1.52 -3.18
C PRO A 185 -22.31 -3.01 -3.49
N PRO A 186 -22.28 -3.40 -4.77
CA PRO A 186 -21.72 -4.70 -5.14
C PRO A 186 -20.29 -4.80 -4.60
N TYR A 187 -19.90 -5.95 -4.08
CA TYR A 187 -18.58 -6.16 -3.49
C TYR A 187 -17.95 -7.46 -3.95
N ALA A 188 -16.62 -7.53 -3.81
CA ALA A 188 -15.85 -8.77 -3.91
C ALA A 188 -14.82 -8.82 -2.79
N TYR A 189 -14.67 -9.99 -2.17
CA TYR A 189 -13.73 -10.25 -1.11
C TYR A 189 -12.67 -11.26 -1.55
N LEU A 190 -11.45 -10.76 -1.73
CA LEU A 190 -10.30 -11.61 -2.00
C LEU A 190 -9.65 -11.99 -0.68
N ARG A 191 -9.91 -13.24 -0.30
CA ARG A 191 -9.30 -13.92 0.85
C ARG A 191 -7.80 -14.12 0.65
N ASP A 192 -7.09 -14.29 1.75
CA ASP A 192 -5.72 -14.80 1.71
C ASP A 192 -5.68 -16.28 1.22
N GLU A 193 -4.48 -16.88 1.11
CA GLU A 193 -4.34 -18.25 0.62
C GLU A 193 -5.04 -19.31 1.46
N ARG A 194 -5.32 -19.06 2.74
CA ARG A 194 -5.99 -20.04 3.61
C ARG A 194 -7.43 -20.30 3.15
N GLY A 195 -8.00 -19.40 2.34
CA GLY A 195 -9.30 -19.58 1.69
C GLY A 195 -9.29 -20.42 0.41
N PHE A 196 -8.13 -20.85 -0.11
CA PHE A 196 -8.06 -21.53 -1.41
C PHE A 196 -8.60 -22.95 -1.45
N GLU A 197 -8.85 -23.57 -0.30
CA GLU A 197 -9.55 -24.86 -0.27
C GLU A 197 -10.93 -24.79 -0.92
N LYS A 198 -11.57 -23.62 -0.82
CA LYS A 198 -12.89 -23.32 -1.37
C LYS A 198 -12.91 -23.31 -2.90
N GLU A 199 -11.79 -22.92 -3.54
CA GLU A 199 -11.66 -22.90 -5.01
C GLU A 199 -11.68 -24.32 -5.59
N SER A 200 -10.96 -25.24 -4.95
CA SER A 200 -10.91 -26.65 -5.38
C SER A 200 -12.25 -27.36 -5.16
N LYS A 201 -12.99 -26.98 -4.11
CA LYS A 201 -14.33 -27.51 -3.83
C LYS A 201 -15.44 -26.82 -4.64
N GLY A 202 -15.16 -25.68 -5.25
CA GLY A 202 -16.14 -24.85 -5.93
C GLY A 202 -17.23 -24.32 -5.01
N GLU A 203 -16.89 -23.98 -3.77
CA GLU A 203 -17.86 -23.41 -2.82
C GLU A 203 -18.42 -22.07 -3.34
N SER A 204 -19.67 -21.76 -3.01
CA SER A 204 -20.37 -20.55 -3.46
C SER A 204 -19.66 -19.25 -3.04
N ASP A 205 -18.94 -19.28 -1.92
CA ASP A 205 -18.13 -18.16 -1.39
C ASP A 205 -16.64 -18.24 -1.78
N SER A 206 -16.31 -18.95 -2.87
CA SER A 206 -14.98 -18.93 -3.47
C SER A 206 -14.70 -17.60 -4.18
N THR A 207 -13.42 -17.23 -4.28
CA THR A 207 -12.98 -16.00 -4.96
C THR A 207 -13.42 -16.00 -6.42
N THR A 208 -13.32 -17.15 -7.09
CA THR A 208 -13.74 -17.26 -8.50
C THR A 208 -15.23 -16.99 -8.65
N ASN A 209 -16.06 -17.55 -7.77
CA ASN A 209 -17.51 -17.32 -7.77
C ASN A 209 -17.86 -15.86 -7.50
N GLU A 210 -17.29 -15.27 -6.44
CA GLU A 210 -17.52 -13.87 -6.09
C GLU A 210 -17.15 -12.94 -7.26
N LEU A 211 -15.98 -13.13 -7.88
CA LEU A 211 -15.53 -12.32 -9.00
C LEU A 211 -16.34 -12.56 -10.28
N PHE A 212 -16.73 -13.81 -10.54
CA PHE A 212 -17.57 -14.12 -11.69
C PHE A 212 -18.97 -13.52 -11.57
N SER A 213 -19.54 -13.48 -10.37
CA SER A 213 -20.85 -12.85 -10.12
C SER A 213 -20.88 -11.38 -10.55
N LEU A 214 -19.75 -10.68 -10.39
CA LEU A 214 -19.58 -9.29 -10.84
C LEU A 214 -19.42 -9.14 -12.37
N LEU A 215 -18.92 -10.17 -13.06
CA LEU A 215 -18.77 -10.18 -14.52
C LEU A 215 -20.11 -10.41 -15.23
N LEU A 216 -21.04 -11.15 -14.62
CA LEU A 216 -22.28 -11.58 -15.27
C LEU A 216 -23.15 -10.42 -15.80
N PRO A 217 -23.40 -9.34 -15.02
CA PRO A 217 -24.10 -8.16 -15.54
C PRO A 217 -23.39 -7.52 -16.74
N LEU A 218 -22.06 -7.51 -16.75
CA LEU A 218 -21.23 -6.93 -17.82
C LEU A 218 -21.31 -7.75 -19.11
N ILE A 219 -21.37 -9.09 -18.98
CA ILE A 219 -21.55 -10.01 -20.11
C ILE A 219 -22.94 -9.80 -20.74
N ASN A 220 -23.99 -9.63 -19.91
CA ASN A 220 -25.37 -9.49 -20.37
C ASN A 220 -25.63 -8.19 -21.17
N LYS A 221 -24.85 -7.11 -20.97
CA LYS A 221 -25.01 -5.86 -21.72
C LYS A 221 -24.85 -6.00 -23.24
N LYS A 222 -24.17 -7.06 -23.71
CA LYS A 222 -24.00 -7.34 -25.15
C LYS A 222 -25.08 -8.24 -25.75
N SER A 223 -25.99 -8.79 -24.95
CA SER A 223 -27.11 -9.60 -25.45
C SER A 223 -28.25 -8.71 -25.96
N GLU A 224 -28.84 -9.06 -27.11
CA GLU A 224 -29.97 -8.31 -27.68
C GLU A 224 -31.13 -8.27 -26.67
N LYS A 225 -31.65 -7.06 -26.38
CA LYS A 225 -32.84 -6.88 -25.55
C LYS A 225 -34.06 -7.43 -26.30
N VAL A 226 -34.42 -8.68 -26.02
CA VAL A 226 -35.72 -9.25 -26.44
C VAL A 226 -36.82 -8.69 -25.53
N SER A 227 -37.89 -8.19 -26.13
CA SER A 227 -39.09 -7.69 -25.45
C SER A 227 -39.84 -8.80 -24.71
N GLU A 228 -40.45 -8.50 -23.55
CA GLU A 228 -41.21 -9.47 -22.72
C GLU A 228 -42.29 -10.22 -23.51
N ASP A 229 -42.94 -9.57 -24.48
CA ASP A 229 -43.97 -10.20 -25.33
C ASP A 229 -43.45 -11.31 -26.26
N LYS A 230 -42.13 -11.40 -26.48
CA LYS A 230 -41.50 -12.40 -27.36
C LYS A 230 -40.84 -13.55 -26.59
N LEU A 231 -40.78 -13.45 -25.26
CA LEU A 231 -39.97 -14.31 -24.39
C LEU A 231 -40.44 -15.78 -24.43
N ASP A 232 -41.76 -16.00 -24.50
CA ASP A 232 -42.38 -17.32 -24.55
C ASP A 232 -42.17 -18.04 -25.90
N ASN A 233 -41.89 -17.31 -26.97
CA ASN A 233 -41.75 -17.84 -28.35
C ASN A 233 -40.30 -17.83 -28.86
N THR A 234 -39.34 -17.37 -28.05
CA THR A 234 -37.92 -17.38 -28.40
C THR A 234 -37.25 -18.67 -27.97
N PRO A 235 -36.44 -19.30 -28.83
CA PRO A 235 -35.64 -20.45 -28.42
C PRO A 235 -34.68 -20.06 -27.30
N ILE A 236 -34.55 -20.93 -26.29
CA ILE A 236 -33.73 -20.70 -25.08
C ILE A 236 -32.29 -20.30 -25.43
N SER A 237 -31.74 -20.80 -26.54
CA SER A 237 -30.39 -20.47 -27.03
C SER A 237 -30.20 -19.00 -27.42
N LYS A 238 -31.28 -18.23 -27.60
CA LYS A 238 -31.25 -16.80 -27.90
C LYS A 238 -31.58 -15.92 -26.70
N LEU A 239 -31.95 -16.52 -25.57
CA LEU A 239 -32.27 -15.80 -24.35
C LEU A 239 -30.99 -15.52 -23.55
N SER A 240 -30.89 -14.32 -23.00
CA SER A 240 -29.87 -13.99 -22.00
C SER A 240 -30.14 -14.74 -20.68
N ILE A 241 -29.12 -14.90 -19.84
CA ILE A 241 -29.24 -15.57 -18.52
C ILE A 241 -30.39 -14.97 -17.66
N PRO A 242 -30.56 -13.63 -17.56
CA PRO A 242 -31.69 -13.04 -16.84
C PRO A 242 -33.05 -13.38 -17.45
N GLN A 243 -33.16 -13.41 -18.78
CA GLN A 243 -34.41 -13.76 -19.45
C GLN A 243 -34.77 -15.23 -19.23
N ILE A 244 -33.78 -16.13 -19.23
CA ILE A 244 -33.99 -17.54 -18.87
C ILE A 244 -34.52 -17.65 -17.44
N ASN A 245 -33.97 -16.89 -16.49
CA ASN A 245 -34.46 -16.90 -15.12
C ASN A 245 -35.91 -16.45 -14.99
N ASN A 246 -36.25 -15.32 -15.61
CA ASN A 246 -37.61 -14.79 -15.58
C ASN A 246 -38.59 -15.77 -16.23
N TYR A 247 -38.19 -16.41 -17.33
CA TYR A 247 -38.96 -17.47 -17.96
C TYR A 247 -39.20 -18.66 -17.02
N LEU A 248 -38.15 -19.15 -16.34
CA LEU A 248 -38.25 -20.24 -15.37
C LEU A 248 -39.17 -19.88 -14.20
N LEU A 249 -39.04 -18.66 -13.66
CA LEU A 249 -39.88 -18.18 -12.57
C LEU A 249 -41.35 -18.13 -12.95
N LYS A 250 -41.65 -17.56 -14.13
CA LYS A 250 -43.02 -17.49 -14.65
C LYS A 250 -43.61 -18.89 -14.82
N ARG A 251 -42.84 -19.82 -15.36
CA ARG A 251 -43.28 -21.22 -15.52
C ARG A 251 -43.54 -21.93 -14.19
N ILE A 252 -42.68 -21.74 -13.19
CA ILE A 252 -42.90 -22.31 -11.85
C ILE A 252 -44.18 -21.74 -11.22
N GLN A 253 -44.41 -20.44 -11.36
CA GLN A 253 -45.63 -19.80 -10.85
C GLN A 253 -46.89 -20.34 -11.52
N GLU A 254 -46.84 -20.56 -12.84
CA GLU A 254 -47.94 -21.16 -13.61
C GLU A 254 -48.21 -22.60 -13.16
N GLU A 255 -47.19 -23.44 -13.06
CA GLU A 255 -47.32 -24.84 -12.63
C GLU A 255 -47.77 -24.97 -11.16
N ALA A 256 -47.41 -24.03 -10.29
CA ALA A 256 -47.80 -24.04 -8.87
C ALA A 256 -49.19 -23.43 -8.60
N LYS A 257 -49.84 -22.82 -9.58
CA LYS A 257 -51.10 -22.09 -9.40
C LYS A 257 -52.23 -23.01 -8.89
N ASP A 258 -52.42 -24.14 -9.56
CA ASP A 258 -53.45 -25.13 -9.21
C ASP A 258 -53.25 -25.68 -7.78
N LEU A 259 -51.99 -25.89 -7.38
CA LEU A 259 -51.62 -26.32 -6.04
C LEU A 259 -51.95 -25.25 -4.99
N THR A 260 -51.68 -23.98 -5.30
CA THR A 260 -51.94 -22.85 -4.40
C THR A 260 -53.45 -22.63 -4.21
N GLU A 261 -54.25 -22.80 -5.27
CA GLU A 261 -55.72 -22.73 -5.20
C GLU A 261 -56.33 -23.87 -4.38
N SER A 262 -55.85 -25.10 -4.59
CA SER A 262 -56.28 -26.27 -3.81
C SER A 262 -55.91 -26.12 -2.33
N LEU A 263 -54.70 -25.63 -2.04
CA LEU A 263 -54.24 -25.37 -0.67
C LEU A 263 -55.12 -24.33 0.02
N ASN A 264 -55.43 -23.21 -0.64
CA ASN A 264 -56.30 -22.18 -0.08
C ASN A 264 -57.74 -22.65 0.13
N THR A 265 -58.27 -23.47 -0.77
CA THR A 265 -59.60 -24.08 -0.62
C THR A 265 -59.66 -24.95 0.63
N ASN A 266 -58.64 -25.78 0.85
CA ASN A 266 -58.53 -26.60 2.06
C ASN A 266 -58.31 -25.75 3.32
N PHE A 267 -57.48 -24.72 3.24
CA PHE A 267 -57.17 -23.85 4.38
C PHE A 267 -58.42 -23.10 4.86
N LYS A 268 -59.20 -22.51 3.93
CA LYS A 268 -60.48 -21.85 4.22
C LYS A 268 -61.51 -22.84 4.79
N LYS A 269 -61.54 -24.09 4.30
CA LYS A 269 -62.47 -25.13 4.78
C LYS A 269 -62.21 -25.58 6.23
N TYR A 270 -60.95 -25.66 6.66
CA TYR A 270 -60.58 -26.27 7.95
C TYR A 270 -60.16 -25.28 9.04
N TYR A 271 -59.83 -24.02 8.72
CA TYR A 271 -59.31 -23.06 9.69
C TYR A 271 -60.13 -21.76 9.80
N ASN A 272 -60.08 -20.88 8.80
CA ASN A 272 -60.74 -19.57 8.85
C ASN A 272 -60.93 -19.00 7.42
N GLU A 273 -62.07 -18.38 7.11
CA GLU A 273 -62.38 -17.83 5.77
C GLU A 273 -61.61 -16.54 5.45
N GLU A 274 -61.17 -15.81 6.48
CA GLU A 274 -60.49 -14.50 6.32
C GLU A 274 -58.98 -14.59 6.03
N ILE A 275 -58.40 -15.79 6.05
CA ILE A 275 -56.95 -15.99 5.92
C ILE A 275 -56.63 -16.71 4.61
N GLU A 276 -55.73 -16.13 3.82
CA GLU A 276 -55.28 -16.69 2.54
C GLU A 276 -53.76 -16.91 2.54
N VAL A 277 -53.34 -18.08 2.06
CA VAL A 277 -51.95 -18.46 1.90
C VAL A 277 -51.48 -18.09 0.50
N LYS A 278 -50.50 -17.19 0.41
CA LYS A 278 -49.89 -16.80 -0.86
C LYS A 278 -48.47 -17.36 -0.95
N TRP A 279 -48.20 -18.17 -1.96
CA TRP A 279 -46.85 -18.61 -2.29
C TRP A 279 -46.17 -17.56 -3.17
N ILE A 280 -44.96 -17.18 -2.79
CA ILE A 280 -44.12 -16.23 -3.50
C ILE A 280 -42.88 -17.00 -3.94
N PHE A 281 -42.68 -17.07 -5.25
CA PHE A 281 -41.55 -17.77 -5.85
C PHE A 281 -40.49 -16.74 -6.24
N SER A 282 -39.28 -16.94 -5.76
CA SER A 282 -38.10 -16.17 -6.13
C SER A 282 -36.99 -17.09 -6.62
N ASN A 283 -36.16 -16.58 -7.52
CA ASN A 283 -34.98 -17.29 -8.00
C ASN A 283 -33.84 -16.29 -8.12
N GLU A 284 -32.88 -16.41 -7.22
CA GLU A 284 -31.65 -15.65 -7.24
C GLU A 284 -30.63 -16.44 -8.04
N LEU A 285 -30.50 -16.11 -9.34
CA LEU A 285 -29.63 -16.77 -10.32
C LEU A 285 -28.20 -17.10 -9.85
N PHE A 286 -27.71 -16.38 -8.84
CA PHE A 286 -26.29 -16.31 -8.53
C PHE A 286 -25.96 -16.70 -7.08
N LYS A 287 -26.93 -16.84 -6.16
CA LYS A 287 -26.62 -17.28 -4.78
C LYS A 287 -26.15 -18.74 -4.70
N ASN A 288 -26.40 -19.55 -5.75
CA ASN A 288 -26.16 -21.00 -5.77
C ASN A 288 -25.17 -21.47 -6.85
N LEU A 289 -24.35 -20.58 -7.44
CA LEU A 289 -23.35 -20.98 -8.43
C LEU A 289 -22.12 -21.61 -7.76
N ASN A 290 -21.69 -22.77 -8.25
CA ASN A 290 -20.50 -23.48 -7.79
C ASN A 290 -19.49 -23.60 -8.94
N ILE A 291 -18.44 -22.77 -8.95
CA ILE A 291 -17.37 -22.81 -9.95
C ILE A 291 -16.15 -23.50 -9.35
N LYS A 292 -15.82 -24.69 -9.86
CA LYS A 292 -14.56 -25.36 -9.58
C LYS A 292 -13.50 -24.92 -10.58
N THR A 293 -12.32 -24.56 -10.08
CA THR A 293 -11.18 -24.15 -10.91
C THR A 293 -10.11 -25.24 -10.92
N ASP A 294 -9.77 -25.76 -12.10
CA ASP A 294 -8.64 -26.66 -12.33
C ASP A 294 -7.74 -26.08 -13.43
N PHE A 295 -6.45 -26.45 -13.44
CA PHE A 295 -5.51 -26.01 -14.48
C PHE A 295 -5.11 -27.16 -15.39
N CYS A 296 -4.81 -26.86 -16.64
CA CYS A 296 -4.33 -27.84 -17.62
C CYS A 296 -3.02 -27.36 -18.24
N ILE A 297 -2.14 -28.30 -18.55
CA ILE A 297 -0.93 -28.04 -19.35
C ILE A 297 -1.26 -28.37 -20.80
N GLU A 298 -0.91 -27.47 -21.70
CA GLU A 298 -1.13 -27.68 -23.14
C GLU A 298 -0.44 -28.96 -23.62
N GLY A 299 -1.19 -29.85 -24.28
CA GLY A 299 -0.71 -31.15 -24.74
C GLY A 299 -0.82 -32.30 -23.73
N VAL A 300 -1.32 -32.05 -22.51
CA VAL A 300 -1.58 -33.08 -21.48
C VAL A 300 -3.08 -33.13 -21.17
N GLN A 301 -3.69 -34.32 -21.20
CA GLN A 301 -5.13 -34.48 -20.94
C GLN A 301 -5.51 -34.39 -19.45
N ASN A 302 -4.56 -34.57 -18.54
CA ASN A 302 -4.84 -34.54 -17.11
C ASN A 302 -4.95 -33.09 -16.60
N SER A 303 -6.01 -32.82 -15.86
CA SER A 303 -6.14 -31.59 -15.08
C SER A 303 -5.32 -31.68 -13.80
N ILE A 304 -4.82 -30.53 -13.37
CA ILE A 304 -4.11 -30.32 -12.12
C ILE A 304 -5.05 -29.54 -11.21
N ASP A 305 -5.36 -30.13 -10.06
CA ASP A 305 -6.20 -29.50 -9.06
C ASP A 305 -5.58 -28.18 -8.57
N PHE A 306 -6.43 -27.20 -8.25
CA PHE A 306 -6.02 -25.87 -7.78
C PHE A 306 -5.03 -25.95 -6.60
N GLN A 307 -5.24 -26.90 -5.68
CA GLN A 307 -4.38 -27.09 -4.50
C GLN A 307 -3.03 -27.76 -4.82
N SER A 308 -2.86 -28.29 -6.03
CA SER A 308 -1.61 -28.96 -6.43
C SER A 308 -0.60 -28.00 -7.06
N ILE A 309 -0.98 -26.73 -7.30
CA ILE A 309 -0.14 -25.73 -7.97
C ILE A 309 0.53 -24.81 -6.96
N GLY A 310 1.73 -24.32 -7.27
CA GLY A 310 2.46 -23.40 -6.42
C GLY A 310 1.68 -22.10 -6.11
N SER A 311 1.84 -21.60 -4.88
CA SER A 311 1.18 -20.38 -4.36
C SER A 311 1.32 -19.17 -5.28
N GLY A 312 2.51 -18.93 -5.83
CA GLY A 312 2.75 -17.82 -6.78
C GLY A 312 1.83 -17.86 -8.01
N THR A 313 1.52 -19.04 -8.55
CA THR A 313 0.61 -19.18 -9.69
C THR A 313 -0.84 -18.95 -9.29
N ARG A 314 -1.24 -19.32 -8.06
CA ARG A 314 -2.58 -19.02 -7.52
C ARG A 314 -2.78 -17.52 -7.32
N SER A 315 -1.76 -16.82 -6.82
CA SER A 315 -1.77 -15.36 -6.72
C SER A 315 -1.83 -14.69 -8.10
N LEU A 316 -1.14 -15.24 -9.11
CA LEU A 316 -1.25 -14.80 -10.51
C LEU A 316 -2.66 -15.03 -11.09
N TYR A 317 -3.31 -16.15 -10.77
CA TYR A 317 -4.68 -16.42 -11.20
C TYR A 317 -5.67 -15.37 -10.68
N LYS A 318 -5.59 -15.03 -9.38
CA LYS A 318 -6.38 -13.94 -8.79
C LYS A 318 -6.18 -12.62 -9.55
N MET A 319 -4.92 -12.29 -9.85
CA MET A 319 -4.58 -11.10 -10.63
C MET A 319 -5.19 -11.10 -12.02
N ALA A 320 -5.15 -12.23 -12.73
CA ALA A 320 -5.75 -12.36 -14.05
C ALA A 320 -7.28 -12.18 -14.01
N LEU A 321 -7.96 -12.74 -13.00
CA LEU A 321 -9.40 -12.56 -12.82
C LEU A 321 -9.78 -11.10 -12.56
N LEU A 322 -9.09 -10.45 -11.62
CA LEU A 322 -9.31 -9.04 -11.29
C LEU A 322 -9.07 -8.13 -12.51
N ARG A 323 -8.03 -8.43 -13.29
CA ARG A 323 -7.74 -7.70 -14.53
C ARG A 323 -8.82 -7.88 -15.58
N THR A 324 -9.32 -9.10 -15.73
CA THR A 324 -10.45 -9.38 -16.63
C THR A 324 -11.71 -8.61 -16.23
N LEU A 325 -11.96 -8.47 -14.92
CA LEU A 325 -13.02 -7.62 -14.37
C LEU A 325 -12.86 -6.15 -14.76
N LEU A 326 -11.67 -5.59 -14.56
CA LEU A 326 -11.39 -4.20 -14.93
C LEU A 326 -11.53 -3.95 -16.42
N GLU A 327 -10.99 -4.83 -17.26
CA GLU A 327 -11.04 -4.69 -18.72
C GLU A 327 -12.47 -4.80 -19.28
N ARG A 328 -13.38 -5.44 -18.53
CA ARG A 328 -14.81 -5.58 -18.89
C ARG A 328 -15.68 -4.45 -18.35
N GLN A 329 -15.23 -3.69 -17.34
CA GLN A 329 -15.97 -2.55 -16.82
C GLN A 329 -15.88 -1.35 -17.80
N SER A 330 -17.03 -0.91 -18.28
CA SER A 330 -17.22 0.35 -19.01
C SER A 330 -17.35 1.52 -18.03
N GLU A 331 -17.19 2.77 -18.46
CA GLU A 331 -17.31 3.94 -17.56
C GLU A 331 -18.69 4.03 -16.88
N ASP A 332 -19.76 3.67 -17.57
CA ASP A 332 -21.14 3.73 -17.07
C ASP A 332 -21.50 2.62 -16.06
N ASP A 333 -20.64 1.63 -15.85
CA ASP A 333 -20.92 0.55 -14.89
C ASP A 333 -20.91 1.03 -13.45
N GLU A 334 -21.66 0.34 -12.60
CA GLU A 334 -21.71 0.62 -11.17
C GLU A 334 -20.35 0.33 -10.52
N PRO A 335 -19.84 1.20 -9.62
CA PRO A 335 -18.60 0.95 -8.91
C PRO A 335 -18.74 -0.16 -7.87
N VAL A 336 -17.69 -0.96 -7.71
CA VAL A 336 -17.62 -2.13 -6.82
C VAL A 336 -16.77 -1.83 -5.58
N LEU A 337 -17.07 -2.47 -4.45
CA LEU A 337 -16.25 -2.49 -3.25
C LEU A 337 -15.35 -3.75 -3.23
N PHE A 338 -14.05 -3.58 -3.40
CA PHE A 338 -13.06 -4.65 -3.27
C PHE A 338 -12.47 -4.68 -1.86
N LEU A 339 -12.55 -5.83 -1.21
CA LEU A 339 -11.87 -6.13 0.04
C LEU A 339 -10.72 -7.08 -0.27
N LEU A 340 -9.47 -6.62 -0.19
CA LEU A 340 -8.29 -7.41 -0.54
C LEU A 340 -7.50 -7.75 0.71
N GLU A 341 -7.43 -9.02 1.07
CA GLU A 341 -6.65 -9.49 2.21
C GLU A 341 -5.28 -10.01 1.76
N GLU A 342 -4.23 -9.23 2.07
CA GLU A 342 -2.82 -9.55 1.78
C GLU A 342 -2.61 -10.03 0.34
N PRO A 343 -3.04 -9.23 -0.67
CA PRO A 343 -3.01 -9.66 -2.07
C PRO A 343 -1.58 -9.93 -2.58
N GLU A 344 -0.56 -9.36 -1.95
CA GLU A 344 0.85 -9.59 -2.25
C GLU A 344 1.41 -10.94 -1.79
N LEU A 345 0.68 -11.68 -0.95
CA LEU A 345 1.19 -12.90 -0.33
C LEU A 345 1.66 -13.89 -1.42
N TYR A 346 2.89 -14.38 -1.28
CA TYR A 346 3.57 -15.30 -2.22
C TYR A 346 3.89 -14.74 -3.62
N LEU A 347 3.75 -13.43 -3.84
CA LEU A 347 4.29 -12.76 -5.01
C LEU A 347 5.78 -12.46 -4.82
N TYR A 348 6.56 -12.56 -5.90
CA TYR A 348 7.94 -12.06 -5.90
C TYR A 348 7.95 -10.54 -6.19
N PRO A 349 9.03 -9.79 -5.85
CA PRO A 349 8.99 -8.32 -5.79
C PRO A 349 8.50 -7.62 -7.07
N LYS A 350 8.79 -8.16 -8.26
CA LYS A 350 8.31 -7.60 -9.54
C LYS A 350 6.79 -7.73 -9.69
N LEU A 351 6.20 -8.83 -9.22
CA LEU A 351 4.73 -9.01 -9.22
C LEU A 351 4.06 -8.20 -8.12
N GLU A 352 4.71 -7.97 -6.97
CA GLU A 352 4.17 -7.05 -5.96
C GLU A 352 4.02 -5.63 -6.52
N GLN A 353 4.99 -5.16 -7.31
CA GLN A 353 4.88 -3.87 -8.01
C GLN A 353 3.75 -3.87 -9.04
N GLN A 354 3.52 -4.98 -9.74
CA GLN A 354 2.39 -5.09 -10.68
C GLN A 354 1.04 -5.10 -9.95
N MET A 355 0.96 -5.81 -8.82
CA MET A 355 -0.21 -5.81 -7.93
C MET A 355 -0.52 -4.40 -7.42
N GLU A 356 0.51 -3.65 -7.02
CA GLU A 356 0.34 -2.28 -6.53
C GLU A 356 -0.22 -1.34 -7.61
N ASN A 357 0.32 -1.39 -8.83
CA ASN A 357 -0.20 -0.61 -9.96
C ASN A 357 -1.63 -1.01 -10.28
N PHE A 358 -1.91 -2.31 -10.24
CA PHE A 358 -3.25 -2.84 -10.46
C PHE A 358 -4.27 -2.34 -9.43
N ILE A 359 -3.91 -2.37 -8.13
CA ILE A 359 -4.77 -1.86 -7.05
C ILE A 359 -5.03 -0.36 -7.24
N TYR A 360 -4.01 0.39 -7.68
CA TYR A 360 -4.17 1.81 -8.01
C TYR A 360 -5.18 2.01 -9.14
N ASP A 361 -5.02 1.30 -10.26
CA ASP A 361 -5.93 1.36 -11.41
C ASP A 361 -7.36 0.94 -11.01
N LEU A 362 -7.49 -0.10 -10.20
CA LEU A 362 -8.76 -0.59 -9.66
C LEU A 362 -9.49 0.49 -8.86
N SER A 363 -8.75 1.24 -8.03
CA SER A 363 -9.28 2.29 -7.15
C SER A 363 -9.73 3.58 -7.85
N SER A 364 -9.42 3.74 -9.14
CA SER A 364 -9.84 4.91 -9.92
C SER A 364 -11.37 5.04 -9.97
N LYS A 365 -12.03 3.93 -10.27
CA LYS A 365 -13.48 3.80 -10.33
C LYS A 365 -14.06 3.21 -9.04
N ASN A 366 -13.45 2.13 -8.56
CA ASN A 366 -13.97 1.29 -7.49
C ASN A 366 -13.46 1.75 -6.11
N GLN A 367 -14.07 1.24 -5.04
CA GLN A 367 -13.50 1.37 -3.69
C GLN A 367 -12.71 0.12 -3.37
N VAL A 368 -11.49 0.27 -2.87
CA VAL A 368 -10.57 -0.81 -2.55
C VAL A 368 -10.06 -0.64 -1.12
N ILE A 369 -10.33 -1.63 -0.28
CA ILE A 369 -9.80 -1.73 1.09
C ILE A 369 -8.82 -2.89 1.11
N VAL A 370 -7.56 -2.59 1.39
CA VAL A 370 -6.46 -3.57 1.36
C VAL A 370 -5.87 -3.72 2.75
N THR A 371 -5.62 -4.95 3.17
CA THR A 371 -4.69 -5.23 4.27
C THR A 371 -3.37 -5.71 3.72
N THR A 372 -2.25 -5.20 4.23
CA THR A 372 -0.94 -5.50 3.67
C THR A 372 0.15 -5.48 4.73
N HIS A 373 1.17 -6.33 4.52
CA HIS A 373 2.44 -6.32 5.24
C HIS A 373 3.60 -5.96 4.30
N SER A 374 3.36 -5.47 3.08
CA SER A 374 4.43 -5.09 2.16
C SER A 374 4.54 -3.57 2.01
N PRO A 375 5.74 -2.99 2.17
CA PRO A 375 5.99 -1.59 1.86
C PRO A 375 5.89 -1.33 0.34
N VAL A 376 6.07 -2.36 -0.50
CA VAL A 376 5.97 -2.24 -1.96
C VAL A 376 4.51 -2.07 -2.36
N SER A 377 3.58 -2.82 -1.76
CA SER A 377 2.14 -2.80 -2.06
C SER A 377 1.46 -1.46 -1.87
N ILE A 378 2.04 -0.57 -1.06
CA ILE A 378 1.41 0.70 -0.66
C ILE A 378 2.05 1.94 -1.27
N LYS A 379 3.00 1.76 -2.20
CA LYS A 379 3.80 2.87 -2.72
C LYS A 379 2.94 3.93 -3.42
N SER A 380 1.91 3.54 -4.15
CA SER A 380 0.95 4.39 -4.88
C SER A 380 -0.09 5.02 -3.97
N PHE A 381 -0.27 4.51 -2.76
CA PHE A 381 -1.29 5.01 -1.85
C PHE A 381 -0.92 6.41 -1.37
N SER A 382 -1.91 7.29 -1.31
CA SER A 382 -1.76 8.57 -0.64
C SER A 382 -1.59 8.36 0.87
N ILE A 383 -0.84 9.23 1.55
CA ILE A 383 -0.64 9.08 3.00
C ILE A 383 -1.97 9.13 3.77
N ASP A 384 -2.91 9.94 3.31
CA ASP A 384 -4.25 10.10 3.90
C ASP A 384 -5.14 8.84 3.80
N SER A 385 -4.80 7.93 2.89
CA SER A 385 -5.46 6.63 2.72
C SER A 385 -4.82 5.51 3.53
N LEU A 386 -3.70 5.76 4.22
CA LEU A 386 -2.95 4.75 4.94
C LEU A 386 -3.21 4.82 6.46
N TYR A 387 -3.49 3.66 7.04
CA TYR A 387 -3.72 3.50 8.46
C TYR A 387 -2.82 2.42 9.02
N LYS A 388 -2.10 2.78 10.08
CA LYS A 388 -1.31 1.89 10.91
C LYS A 388 -2.24 1.12 11.86
N VAL A 389 -2.11 -0.20 11.86
CA VAL A 389 -2.84 -1.15 12.70
C VAL A 389 -1.83 -1.86 13.59
N GLU A 390 -1.94 -1.66 14.90
CA GLU A 390 -0.98 -2.17 15.88
C GLU A 390 -1.70 -2.76 17.10
N ARG A 391 -1.08 -3.76 17.73
CA ARG A 391 -1.52 -4.21 19.05
C ARG A 391 -0.78 -3.43 20.12
N LYS A 392 -1.52 -2.71 20.97
CA LYS A 392 -0.97 -1.97 22.11
C LYS A 392 -1.61 -2.41 23.42
N LYS A 393 -0.80 -2.52 24.47
CA LYS A 393 -1.27 -2.59 25.85
C LYS A 393 -1.45 -1.16 26.37
N GLU A 394 -2.61 -0.85 26.93
CA GLU A 394 -2.84 0.47 27.57
C GLU A 394 -2.04 0.60 28.88
N THR A 395 -1.85 -0.51 29.60
CA THR A 395 -1.06 -0.63 30.83
C THR A 395 -0.38 -2.01 30.88
N SER A 396 0.62 -2.21 31.73
CA SER A 396 1.34 -3.51 31.88
C SER A 396 0.39 -4.71 32.03
N ASN A 397 -0.69 -4.53 32.80
CA ASN A 397 -1.69 -5.56 33.10
C ASN A 397 -2.95 -5.52 32.20
N ALA A 398 -2.96 -4.69 31.15
CA ALA A 398 -4.10 -4.63 30.23
C ALA A 398 -4.02 -5.71 29.16
N VAL A 399 -5.18 -6.22 28.75
CA VAL A 399 -5.31 -7.06 27.55
C VAL A 399 -4.92 -6.22 26.33
N PRO A 400 -3.99 -6.69 25.48
CA PRO A 400 -3.60 -5.99 24.26
C PRO A 400 -4.81 -5.72 23.37
N VAL A 401 -4.94 -4.50 22.87
CA VAL A 401 -6.02 -4.08 21.96
C VAL A 401 -5.46 -3.64 20.62
N THR A 402 -6.21 -3.91 19.57
CA THR A 402 -5.94 -3.34 18.24
C THR A 402 -6.28 -1.86 18.26
N LYS A 403 -5.28 -1.03 17.95
CA LYS A 403 -5.42 0.39 17.69
C LYS A 403 -5.19 0.67 16.21
N VAL A 404 -5.93 1.64 15.69
CA VAL A 404 -5.81 2.07 14.31
C VAL A 404 -5.62 3.59 14.31
N SER A 405 -4.55 4.06 13.67
CA SER A 405 -4.25 5.48 13.52
C SER A 405 -3.88 5.77 12.07
N LYS A 406 -4.10 7.01 11.62
CA LYS A 406 -3.53 7.43 10.33
C LYS A 406 -2.02 7.35 10.39
N LEU A 407 -1.43 7.02 9.25
CA LEU A 407 0.01 7.09 9.07
C LEU A 407 0.44 8.55 8.89
N GLU A 408 1.49 8.99 9.57
CA GLU A 408 1.98 10.38 9.45
C GLU A 408 3.02 10.51 8.33
N SER A 409 3.82 9.47 8.13
CA SER A 409 4.84 9.39 7.08
C SER A 409 4.96 7.97 6.55
N LYS A 410 5.28 7.81 5.26
CA LYS A 410 5.58 6.50 4.67
C LYS A 410 6.79 5.82 5.30
N SER A 411 7.70 6.58 5.93
CA SER A 411 8.84 6.01 6.69
C SER A 411 8.41 5.17 7.90
N GLN A 412 7.24 5.46 8.49
CA GLN A 412 6.71 4.67 9.61
C GLN A 412 6.33 3.24 9.19
N VAL A 413 6.14 2.98 7.89
CA VAL A 413 5.81 1.63 7.39
C VAL A 413 7.00 0.70 7.49
N THR A 414 8.19 1.15 7.09
CA THR A 414 9.40 0.32 7.13
C THR A 414 9.77 -0.01 8.58
N GLU A 415 9.64 0.97 9.49
CA GLU A 415 9.82 0.76 10.92
C GLU A 415 8.78 -0.22 11.49
N LEU A 416 7.50 -0.03 11.15
CA LEU A 416 6.41 -0.88 11.67
C LEU A 416 6.48 -2.32 11.18
N LEU A 417 6.92 -2.55 9.95
CA LEU A 417 7.02 -3.88 9.38
C LEU A 417 8.38 -4.53 9.66
N GLY A 418 9.28 -3.82 10.37
CA GLY A 418 10.63 -4.29 10.66
C GLY A 418 11.49 -4.49 9.42
N TYR A 419 11.13 -3.89 8.28
CA TYR A 419 11.98 -3.91 7.08
C TYR A 419 13.14 -2.96 7.29
N ASP A 420 14.28 -3.54 7.63
CA ASP A 420 15.56 -2.88 7.50
C ASP A 420 15.82 -2.63 6.00
N ILE A 421 16.24 -1.42 5.60
CA ILE A 421 16.67 -1.13 4.22
C ILE A 421 17.76 -2.12 3.79
N THR A 422 18.56 -2.61 4.73
CA THR A 422 19.51 -3.71 4.58
C THR A 422 18.88 -4.96 3.95
N TYR A 423 17.64 -5.30 4.32
CA TYR A 423 16.87 -6.43 3.77
C TYR A 423 16.34 -6.13 2.37
N LEU A 424 15.92 -4.88 2.11
CA LEU A 424 15.50 -4.42 0.78
C LEU A 424 16.66 -4.29 -0.22
N LEU A 425 17.89 -4.08 0.28
CA LEU A 425 19.09 -3.95 -0.52
C LEU A 425 19.92 -5.24 -0.59
N GLY A 426 19.77 -6.15 0.38
CA GLY A 426 20.60 -7.35 0.54
C GLY A 426 22.08 -7.03 0.81
N LYS A 427 22.37 -5.92 1.50
CA LYS A 427 23.73 -5.38 1.68
C LYS A 427 23.97 -4.95 3.14
N ASP A 428 25.04 -5.44 3.76
CA ASP A 428 25.47 -5.19 5.14
C ASP A 428 26.04 -3.77 5.37
N TYR A 429 26.50 -3.11 4.30
CA TYR A 429 27.11 -1.78 4.38
C TYR A 429 26.55 -0.82 3.33
N ILE A 430 26.31 0.43 3.72
CA ILE A 430 25.94 1.52 2.81
C ILE A 430 26.99 2.62 2.90
N ILE A 431 27.60 2.97 1.78
CA ILE A 431 28.72 3.92 1.71
C ILE A 431 28.32 5.12 0.85
N PHE A 432 28.38 6.31 1.44
CA PHE A 432 28.10 7.57 0.79
C PHE A 432 29.40 8.28 0.40
N VAL A 433 29.45 8.80 -0.82
CA VAL A 433 30.62 9.49 -1.40
C VAL A 433 30.20 10.79 -2.08
N GLU A 434 31.08 11.78 -2.17
CA GLU A 434 30.73 13.11 -2.71
C GLU A 434 30.32 13.08 -4.20
N GLY A 435 31.05 12.36 -5.03
CA GLY A 435 30.87 12.34 -6.49
C GLY A 435 30.76 10.94 -7.12
N PRO A 436 30.35 10.89 -8.41
CA PRO A 436 30.25 9.63 -9.16
C PRO A 436 31.62 9.06 -9.54
N ASP A 437 32.65 9.90 -9.65
CA ASP A 437 34.03 9.46 -9.88
C ASP A 437 34.62 8.86 -8.60
N ASP A 438 34.37 9.49 -7.46
CA ASP A 438 34.74 8.97 -6.13
C ASP A 438 34.10 7.61 -5.87
N LYS A 439 32.82 7.46 -6.25
CA LYS A 439 32.10 6.18 -6.17
C LYS A 439 32.88 5.06 -6.84
N ARG A 440 33.33 5.26 -8.09
CA ARG A 440 34.05 4.23 -8.84
C ARG A 440 35.37 3.87 -8.17
N ALA A 441 36.09 4.87 -7.66
CA ALA A 441 37.38 4.67 -7.03
C ALA A 441 37.28 3.93 -5.68
N TYR A 442 36.35 4.35 -4.81
CA TYR A 442 36.14 3.70 -3.51
C TYR A 442 35.52 2.31 -3.65
N GLU A 443 34.63 2.10 -4.63
CA GLU A 443 34.09 0.78 -4.96
C GLU A 443 35.21 -0.17 -5.39
N CYS A 444 36.13 0.28 -6.24
CA CYS A 444 37.30 -0.50 -6.62
C CYS A 444 38.25 -0.79 -5.43
N LEU A 445 38.55 0.22 -4.61
CA LEU A 445 39.41 0.07 -3.44
C LEU A 445 38.83 -0.95 -2.45
N ILE A 446 37.53 -0.86 -2.15
CA ILE A 446 36.90 -1.73 -1.16
C ILE A 446 36.79 -3.15 -1.68
N ASN A 447 36.40 -3.35 -2.94
CA ASN A 447 36.32 -4.69 -3.52
C ASN A 447 37.71 -5.38 -3.58
N LYS A 448 38.78 -4.62 -3.86
CA LYS A 448 40.15 -5.15 -3.90
C LYS A 448 40.73 -5.49 -2.52
N ILE A 449 40.48 -4.66 -1.51
CA ILE A 449 41.08 -4.82 -0.17
C ILE A 449 40.24 -5.72 0.76
N PHE A 450 38.91 -5.63 0.67
CA PHE A 450 37.99 -6.32 1.60
C PHE A 450 37.22 -7.48 0.94
N GLY A 451 37.43 -7.71 -0.35
CA GLY A 451 36.75 -8.74 -1.14
C GLY A 451 35.30 -8.38 -1.49
N GLU A 452 34.75 -9.06 -2.50
CA GLU A 452 33.34 -8.92 -2.90
C GLU A 452 32.35 -9.48 -1.86
N GLU A 453 32.84 -10.22 -0.86
CA GLU A 453 32.04 -10.84 0.20
C GLU A 453 31.44 -9.81 1.16
N LYS A 454 32.07 -8.63 1.35
CA LYS A 454 31.45 -7.54 2.11
C LYS A 454 30.38 -6.88 1.24
N SER A 455 29.14 -7.29 1.49
CA SER A 455 27.97 -6.85 0.74
C SER A 455 27.72 -5.35 0.95
N SER A 456 28.32 -4.50 0.11
CA SER A 456 28.24 -3.03 0.22
C SER A 456 27.48 -2.39 -0.95
N LYS A 457 26.83 -1.24 -0.70
CA LYS A 457 26.20 -0.40 -1.74
C LYS A 457 26.73 1.03 -1.68
N PHE A 458 27.21 1.53 -2.82
CA PHE A 458 27.75 2.89 -2.95
C PHE A 458 26.74 3.89 -3.53
N ILE A 459 26.60 5.05 -2.88
CA ILE A 459 25.68 6.13 -3.25
C ILE A 459 26.47 7.45 -3.38
N ALA A 460 26.35 8.13 -4.54
CA ALA A 460 27.00 9.42 -4.81
C ALA A 460 26.10 10.62 -4.46
N MET A 461 26.67 11.66 -3.84
CA MET A 461 25.98 12.85 -3.32
C MET A 461 25.97 14.05 -4.29
N THR A 462 25.75 13.82 -5.60
CA THR A 462 25.71 14.92 -6.57
C THR A 462 24.52 15.86 -6.37
N THR A 463 24.80 17.16 -6.24
CA THR A 463 23.96 18.39 -6.11
C THR A 463 22.42 18.36 -6.09
N VAL A 464 21.74 17.41 -6.74
CA VAL A 464 20.30 17.15 -6.61
C VAL A 464 19.98 16.21 -5.42
N SER A 465 20.98 15.53 -4.86
CA SER A 465 20.80 14.54 -3.79
C SER A 465 21.18 15.00 -2.38
N LYS A 466 21.52 16.27 -2.14
CA LYS A 466 21.62 16.79 -0.76
C LYS A 466 20.25 16.67 -0.04
N LEU A 467 19.18 16.99 -0.77
CA LEU A 467 17.79 16.80 -0.36
C LEU A 467 17.41 15.31 -0.18
N SER A 468 17.86 14.41 -1.05
CA SER A 468 17.54 12.98 -0.92
C SER A 468 18.40 12.25 0.11
N ALA A 469 19.64 12.68 0.34
CA ALA A 469 20.55 12.13 1.35
C ALA A 469 20.16 12.58 2.76
N ALA A 470 19.69 13.82 2.93
CA ALA A 470 19.10 14.29 4.19
C ALA A 470 17.81 13.52 4.53
N VAL A 471 16.92 13.30 3.53
CA VAL A 471 15.75 12.42 3.68
C VAL A 471 16.16 10.96 3.96
N SER A 472 17.34 10.56 3.51
CA SER A 472 17.92 9.23 3.78
C SER A 472 18.55 9.12 5.17
N PHE A 473 18.98 10.22 5.81
CA PHE A 473 19.55 10.20 7.15
C PHE A 473 18.47 9.92 8.20
N ASP A 474 17.38 10.68 8.18
CA ASP A 474 16.21 10.41 9.04
C ASP A 474 15.61 9.01 8.74
N PHE A 475 15.68 8.54 7.48
CA PHE A 475 15.25 7.20 7.10
C PHE A 475 16.19 6.08 7.57
N LEU A 476 17.51 6.31 7.65
CA LEU A 476 18.50 5.32 8.09
C LEU A 476 18.72 5.32 9.62
N ASP A 477 18.43 6.42 10.32
CA ASP A 477 18.50 6.51 11.79
C ASP A 477 17.18 6.06 12.44
N GLN A 478 16.02 6.34 11.81
CA GLN A 478 14.71 5.80 12.25
C GLN A 478 14.62 4.28 12.03
N ILE A 479 15.42 3.74 11.11
CA ILE A 479 15.64 2.31 11.00
C ILE A 479 16.78 1.99 11.96
N ARG A 480 16.48 1.34 13.09
CA ARG A 480 17.47 0.60 13.89
C ARG A 480 18.05 -0.55 13.05
N SER A 481 18.87 -0.17 12.08
CA SER A 481 19.41 -1.01 11.03
C SER A 481 20.60 -1.81 11.57
N ARG A 482 20.70 -3.07 11.15
CA ARG A 482 21.95 -3.85 11.28
C ARG A 482 23.03 -3.36 10.33
N ALA A 483 22.71 -2.57 9.29
CA ALA A 483 23.69 -2.03 8.38
C ALA A 483 24.47 -0.87 9.00
N LYS A 484 25.79 -1.00 9.00
CA LYS A 484 26.69 0.10 9.36
C LYS A 484 26.78 1.05 8.15
N SER A 485 26.33 2.30 8.28
CA SER A 485 26.42 3.34 7.23
C SER A 485 27.66 4.22 7.41
N ILE A 486 28.40 4.52 6.34
CA ILE A 486 29.62 5.35 6.36
C ILE A 486 29.51 6.48 5.35
N TYR A 487 29.95 7.67 5.72
CA TYR A 487 30.16 8.79 4.80
C TYR A 487 31.66 9.00 4.57
N ILE A 488 32.13 8.79 3.34
CA ILE A 488 33.50 9.13 2.94
C ILE A 488 33.46 10.50 2.29
N ILE A 489 34.13 11.46 2.93
CA ILE A 489 34.07 12.87 2.57
C ILE A 489 35.50 13.38 2.42
N ASP A 490 35.73 14.17 1.37
CA ASP A 490 37.04 14.74 1.14
C ASP A 490 37.33 15.82 2.18
N SER A 491 38.56 15.83 2.71
CA SER A 491 38.93 16.79 3.74
C SER A 491 38.91 18.23 3.25
N ASP A 492 38.96 18.45 1.93
CA ASP A 492 39.02 19.77 1.28
C ASP A 492 40.15 20.65 1.85
N GLY A 493 41.16 20.04 2.48
CA GLY A 493 42.28 20.70 3.16
C GLY A 493 41.90 21.49 4.41
N MET A 494 40.72 21.27 4.98
CA MET A 494 40.28 21.85 6.25
C MET A 494 40.66 20.96 7.43
N GLU A 495 40.64 21.49 8.66
CA GLU A 495 40.81 20.64 9.84
C GLU A 495 39.68 19.63 9.97
N SER A 496 40.04 18.43 10.44
CA SER A 496 39.16 17.28 10.57
C SER A 496 37.88 17.62 11.36
N GLU A 497 38.02 18.32 12.47
CA GLU A 497 36.89 18.75 13.31
C GLU A 497 36.07 19.88 12.67
N GLU A 498 36.72 20.89 12.07
CA GLU A 498 36.04 22.02 11.43
C GLU A 498 35.22 21.57 10.21
N ARG A 499 35.78 20.67 9.38
CA ARG A 499 35.10 20.12 8.20
C ARG A 499 33.93 19.23 8.60
N LYS A 500 34.13 18.30 9.56
CA LYS A 500 33.04 17.49 10.12
C LYS A 500 31.90 18.36 10.62
N ASN A 501 32.22 19.39 11.41
CA ASN A 501 31.22 20.32 11.93
C ASN A 501 30.50 21.12 10.82
N SER A 502 31.21 21.51 9.75
CA SER A 502 30.60 22.18 8.59
C SER A 502 29.62 21.28 7.86
N VAL A 503 30.01 20.03 7.60
CA VAL A 503 29.17 19.03 6.93
C VAL A 503 27.96 18.67 7.78
N VAL A 504 28.17 18.44 9.09
CA VAL A 504 27.08 18.21 10.04
C VAL A 504 26.12 19.40 10.05
N LYS A 505 26.62 20.63 10.05
CA LYS A 505 25.77 21.84 9.96
C LYS A 505 25.00 21.91 8.64
N GLU A 506 25.63 21.61 7.50
CA GLU A 506 24.98 21.64 6.20
C GLU A 506 23.87 20.59 6.09
N LEU A 507 24.11 19.38 6.61
CA LEU A 507 23.13 18.29 6.66
C LEU A 507 21.99 18.58 7.67
N THR A 508 22.30 19.19 8.82
CA THR A 508 21.29 19.55 9.85
C THR A 508 20.55 20.87 9.58
N MET A 509 20.99 21.70 8.62
CA MET A 509 20.21 22.87 8.18
C MET A 509 18.95 22.46 7.40
N GLN A 510 18.95 21.26 6.82
CA GLN A 510 17.83 20.75 6.02
C GLN A 510 16.83 19.95 6.86
N ASP A 511 17.22 19.42 8.02
CA ASP A 511 16.33 18.75 8.97
C ASP A 511 16.76 18.94 10.44
N LYS A 512 15.82 19.31 11.31
CA LYS A 512 16.07 19.71 12.71
C LYS A 512 16.01 18.55 13.71
N THR A 513 15.62 17.35 13.28
CA THR A 513 15.44 16.14 14.09
C THR A 513 16.74 15.33 14.28
N ILE A 514 17.79 15.66 13.54
CA ILE A 514 19.04 14.87 13.44
C ILE A 514 19.92 15.00 14.70
N ASN A 515 20.40 13.87 15.22
CA ASN A 515 21.43 13.83 16.27
C ASN A 515 22.83 14.14 15.70
N LYS A 516 23.41 15.27 16.12
CA LYS A 516 24.71 15.77 15.61
C LYS A 516 25.90 14.91 16.01
N GLU A 517 25.87 14.32 17.21
CA GLU A 517 26.99 13.52 17.73
C GLU A 517 27.12 12.19 16.98
N GLU A 518 25.97 11.56 16.68
CA GLU A 518 25.91 10.31 15.94
C GLU A 518 26.35 10.48 14.48
N LEU A 519 25.88 11.53 13.79
CA LEU A 519 26.33 11.84 12.43
C LEU A 519 27.85 12.08 12.36
N SER A 520 28.43 12.80 13.34
CA SER A 520 29.87 13.04 13.41
C SER A 520 30.70 11.75 13.51
N SER A 521 30.16 10.74 14.21
CA SER A 521 30.80 9.42 14.37
C SER A 521 30.80 8.58 13.09
N LYS A 522 29.82 8.79 12.19
CA LYS A 522 29.65 8.05 10.91
C LYS A 522 30.42 8.69 9.74
N ILE A 523 31.03 9.88 9.93
CA ILE A 523 31.81 10.59 8.91
C ILE A 523 33.29 10.19 8.99
N LEU A 524 33.77 9.59 7.89
CA LEU A 524 35.16 9.30 7.61
C LEU A 524 35.71 10.37 6.67
N LEU A 525 36.66 11.16 7.19
CA LEU A 525 37.39 12.12 6.38
C LEU A 525 38.64 11.47 5.78
N THR A 526 38.87 11.73 4.50
CA THR A 526 40.10 11.36 3.82
C THR A 526 41.29 12.12 4.41
N GLU A 527 42.48 11.53 4.28
CA GLU A 527 43.74 12.11 4.77
C GLU A 527 44.17 13.30 3.91
N TYR A 528 43.96 13.21 2.60
CA TYR A 528 44.33 14.24 1.66
C TYR A 528 43.15 15.14 1.30
N CYS A 529 43.43 16.33 0.77
CA CYS A 529 42.39 17.29 0.39
C CYS A 529 41.56 16.86 -0.82
N MET A 530 42.07 15.92 -1.62
CA MET A 530 41.39 15.35 -2.79
C MET A 530 41.82 13.90 -3.00
N LEU A 531 40.91 13.07 -3.51
CA LEU A 531 41.16 11.68 -3.88
C LEU A 531 42.41 11.49 -4.75
N GLU A 532 42.69 12.40 -5.69
CA GLU A 532 43.83 12.24 -6.62
C GLU A 532 45.20 12.36 -5.93
N CYS A 533 45.26 12.96 -4.73
CA CYS A 533 46.51 13.11 -3.99
C CYS A 533 47.06 11.77 -3.50
N TYR A 534 46.24 10.72 -3.38
CA TYR A 534 46.68 9.38 -2.99
C TYR A 534 47.64 8.76 -4.02
N THR A 535 47.57 9.16 -5.29
CA THR A 535 48.41 8.59 -6.36
C THR A 535 49.55 9.50 -6.81
N PHE A 536 49.73 10.68 -6.18
CA PHE A 536 50.82 11.61 -6.48
C PHE A 536 52.14 11.18 -5.85
N GLU A 537 52.67 10.04 -6.30
CA GLU A 537 54.01 9.56 -5.98
C GLU A 537 54.68 8.97 -7.22
N TYR A 538 56.02 8.95 -7.23
CA TYR A 538 56.81 8.50 -8.38
C TYR A 538 56.45 7.07 -8.83
N ARG A 539 56.12 6.17 -7.89
CA ARG A 539 55.80 4.75 -8.15
C ARG A 539 54.48 4.55 -8.90
N TYR A 540 53.63 5.55 -8.95
CA TYR A 540 52.31 5.50 -9.59
C TYR A 540 52.27 6.22 -10.94
N LEU A 541 53.41 6.71 -11.43
CA LEU A 541 53.53 7.25 -12.78
C LEU A 541 53.38 6.16 -13.83
N LYS A 542 52.72 6.47 -14.96
CA LYS A 542 52.53 5.54 -16.08
C LYS A 542 53.77 5.32 -16.95
N GLN A 543 54.80 6.16 -16.84
CA GLN A 543 56.10 5.96 -17.48
C GLN A 543 57.23 6.22 -16.47
N GLY A 544 58.38 5.56 -16.68
CA GLY A 544 59.50 5.50 -15.74
C GLY A 544 60.38 6.75 -15.75
N ILE A 545 59.89 7.83 -15.14
CA ILE A 545 60.74 8.93 -14.66
C ILE A 545 61.49 8.42 -13.43
N ASN A 546 62.79 8.72 -13.31
CA ASN A 546 63.56 8.30 -12.15
C ASN A 546 63.13 9.08 -10.89
N GLU A 547 63.32 8.51 -9.69
CA GLU A 547 62.87 9.11 -8.43
C GLU A 547 63.43 10.53 -8.23
N ASP A 548 64.69 10.77 -8.61
CA ASP A 548 65.35 12.07 -8.51
C ASP A 548 64.73 13.12 -9.45
N GLU A 549 64.42 12.73 -10.69
CA GLU A 549 63.79 13.62 -11.68
C GLU A 549 62.37 14.01 -11.27
N TYR A 550 61.64 13.08 -10.66
CA TYR A 550 60.33 13.35 -10.08
C TYR A 550 60.42 14.38 -8.96
N TRP A 551 61.30 14.18 -7.98
CA TRP A 551 61.42 15.10 -6.85
C TRP A 551 61.96 16.47 -7.27
N ASN A 552 62.79 16.54 -8.30
CA ASN A 552 63.20 17.81 -8.91
C ASN A 552 62.00 18.54 -9.54
N SER A 553 61.16 17.82 -10.29
CA SER A 553 59.94 18.37 -10.90
C SER A 553 58.92 18.83 -9.85
N VAL A 554 58.78 18.08 -8.75
CA VAL A 554 57.96 18.46 -7.59
C VAL A 554 58.48 19.72 -6.94
N ASN A 555 59.80 19.82 -6.72
CA ASN A 555 60.42 21.02 -6.15
C ASN A 555 60.20 22.25 -7.04
N GLU A 556 60.37 22.08 -8.35
CA GLU A 556 60.12 23.14 -9.32
C GLU A 556 58.65 23.59 -9.32
N PHE A 557 57.71 22.64 -9.24
CA PHE A 557 56.29 22.93 -9.08
C PHE A 557 56.01 23.72 -7.80
N LEU A 558 56.55 23.27 -6.66
CA LEU A 558 56.39 23.95 -5.37
C LEU A 558 56.93 25.39 -5.40
N LYS A 559 58.07 25.62 -6.07
CA LYS A 559 58.64 26.96 -6.28
C LYS A 559 57.75 27.81 -7.20
N ASN A 560 57.38 27.29 -8.36
CA ASN A 560 56.60 28.01 -9.37
C ASN A 560 55.16 28.32 -8.92
N LYS A 561 54.62 27.53 -8.00
CA LYS A 561 53.26 27.67 -7.48
C LYS A 561 53.19 28.04 -6.00
N LYS A 562 54.31 28.48 -5.41
CA LYS A 562 54.42 28.83 -3.99
C LYS A 562 53.34 29.81 -3.55
N ASP A 563 53.14 30.89 -4.31
CA ASP A 563 52.15 31.92 -3.98
C ASP A 563 50.71 31.38 -4.04
N ASP A 564 50.37 30.67 -5.11
CA ASP A 564 49.05 30.05 -5.29
C ASP A 564 48.74 29.04 -4.16
N ILE A 565 49.74 28.27 -3.73
CA ILE A 565 49.65 27.29 -2.63
C ILE A 565 49.54 28.00 -1.28
N ASN A 566 50.38 29.00 -1.00
CA ASN A 566 50.37 29.74 0.26
C ASN A 566 49.06 30.52 0.46
N ILE A 567 48.44 31.02 -0.61
CA ILE A 567 47.09 31.61 -0.55
C ILE A 567 46.07 30.59 -0.01
N LEU A 568 46.14 29.33 -0.47
CA LEU A 568 45.25 28.26 -0.01
C LEU A 568 45.57 27.83 1.43
N LEU A 569 46.86 27.65 1.75
CA LEU A 569 47.30 27.30 3.10
C LEU A 569 46.88 28.36 4.12
N LYS A 570 47.07 29.64 3.79
CA LYS A 570 46.64 30.77 4.62
C LYS A 570 45.12 30.82 4.79
N LYS A 571 44.37 30.62 3.71
CA LYS A 571 42.89 30.52 3.76
C LYS A 571 42.44 29.35 4.65
N ARG A 572 43.21 28.26 4.69
CA ARG A 572 42.97 27.05 5.49
C ARG A 572 43.64 27.09 6.89
N LYS A 573 44.22 28.23 7.29
CA LYS A 573 44.96 28.43 8.57
C LYS A 573 46.11 27.44 8.80
N LYS A 574 46.79 27.01 7.73
CA LYS A 574 47.95 26.13 7.80
C LYS A 574 49.24 26.89 7.58
N THR A 575 50.35 26.33 8.06
CA THR A 575 51.69 26.90 7.93
C THR A 575 52.05 27.10 6.46
N GLU A 576 52.45 28.32 6.12
CA GLU A 576 52.92 28.66 4.77
C GLU A 576 54.23 27.93 4.47
N LEU A 577 54.48 27.66 3.19
CA LEU A 577 55.76 27.15 2.70
C LEU A 577 56.81 28.27 2.84
N LEU A 578 57.73 28.10 3.78
CA LEU A 578 58.80 29.07 4.06
C LEU A 578 59.96 28.91 3.06
N ASP A 579 60.53 27.71 2.96
CA ASP A 579 61.65 27.40 2.05
C ASP A 579 61.38 26.15 1.21
N CYS A 580 61.66 26.25 -0.10
CA CYS A 580 61.48 25.14 -1.05
C CYS A 580 62.87 24.64 -1.49
N ASP A 581 63.53 23.87 -0.63
CA ASP A 581 64.84 23.28 -0.91
C ASP A 581 64.77 21.76 -0.87
N MET A 582 65.61 21.07 -1.66
CA MET A 582 65.59 19.62 -1.85
C MET A 582 65.57 18.80 -0.55
N PHE A 583 66.14 19.33 0.54
CA PHE A 583 66.12 18.71 1.86
C PHE A 583 64.71 18.60 2.45
N ASN A 584 63.83 19.56 2.19
CA ASN A 584 62.48 19.64 2.77
C ASN A 584 61.38 19.39 1.73
N VAL A 585 61.70 19.10 0.46
CA VAL A 585 60.71 18.93 -0.61
C VAL A 585 59.69 17.85 -0.27
N ARG A 586 60.10 16.75 0.36
CA ARG A 586 59.20 15.66 0.72
C ARG A 586 58.16 16.11 1.75
N ASP A 587 58.61 16.74 2.84
CA ASP A 587 57.74 17.23 3.92
C ASP A 587 56.83 18.36 3.44
N ASN A 588 57.37 19.27 2.64
CA ASN A 588 56.62 20.35 2.02
C ASN A 588 55.55 19.81 1.07
N PHE A 589 55.90 18.84 0.24
CA PHE A 589 54.96 18.24 -0.71
C PHE A 589 53.86 17.47 0.00
N GLU A 590 54.19 16.76 1.08
CA GLU A 590 53.21 16.05 1.90
C GLU A 590 52.21 17.02 2.56
N SER A 591 52.69 18.16 3.07
CA SER A 591 51.82 19.25 3.54
C SER A 591 50.90 19.78 2.44
N VAL A 592 51.40 19.90 1.20
CA VAL A 592 50.61 20.34 0.04
C VAL A 592 49.59 19.29 -0.41
N ARG A 593 49.93 17.99 -0.36
CA ARG A 593 48.96 16.89 -0.60
C ARG A 593 47.80 16.95 0.39
N LYS A 594 48.09 17.23 1.67
CA LYS A 594 47.08 17.30 2.73
C LYS A 594 46.23 18.58 2.66
N TYR A 595 46.83 19.73 2.39
CA TYR A 595 46.17 21.03 2.59
C TYR A 595 46.29 22.03 1.45
N GLY A 596 47.10 21.75 0.43
CA GLY A 596 47.54 22.75 -0.56
C GLY A 596 46.94 22.62 -1.95
N PHE A 597 46.19 21.55 -2.27
CA PHE A 597 45.62 21.38 -3.61
C PHE A 597 44.19 21.92 -3.77
N ASN A 598 43.92 22.35 -5.00
CA ASN A 598 42.59 22.58 -5.56
C ASN A 598 42.57 22.03 -7.01
N LYS A 599 41.40 22.00 -7.67
CA LYS A 599 41.28 21.45 -9.05
C LYS A 599 42.21 22.14 -10.07
N LYS A 600 42.54 23.43 -9.88
CA LYS A 600 43.46 24.18 -10.76
C LYS A 600 44.92 23.74 -10.55
N LEU A 601 45.34 23.61 -9.29
CA LEU A 601 46.68 23.18 -8.91
C LEU A 601 46.93 21.71 -9.22
N VAL A 602 45.93 20.83 -9.09
CA VAL A 602 46.00 19.43 -9.54
C VAL A 602 46.31 19.34 -11.04
N ARG A 603 45.64 20.16 -11.86
CA ARG A 603 45.93 20.22 -13.31
C ARG A 603 47.33 20.74 -13.57
N ALA A 604 47.74 21.82 -12.89
CA ALA A 604 49.08 22.38 -13.03
C ALA A 604 50.18 21.39 -12.61
N PHE A 605 49.96 20.62 -11.55
CA PHE A 605 50.89 19.60 -11.07
C PHE A 605 51.03 18.44 -12.08
N ARG A 606 49.91 17.95 -12.61
CA ARG A 606 49.92 16.94 -13.69
C ARG A 606 50.65 17.44 -14.94
N SER A 607 50.50 18.73 -15.27
CA SER A 607 51.22 19.34 -16.38
C SER A 607 52.72 19.49 -16.09
N ALA A 608 53.10 19.88 -14.87
CA ALA A 608 54.50 20.05 -14.47
C ALA A 608 55.29 18.74 -14.49
N ILE A 609 54.63 17.61 -14.20
CA ILE A 609 55.24 16.27 -14.22
C ILE A 609 55.14 15.63 -15.62
N GLY A 610 54.92 16.45 -16.66
CA GLY A 610 55.03 16.05 -18.06
C GLY A 610 53.76 15.48 -18.68
N GLY A 611 52.57 15.71 -18.10
CA GLY A 611 51.29 15.25 -18.67
C GLY A 611 51.12 13.72 -18.69
N GLN A 612 52.11 12.98 -18.19
CA GLN A 612 52.05 11.55 -18.00
C GLN A 612 51.07 11.28 -16.86
N GLY A 613 49.89 10.77 -17.22
CA GLY A 613 48.83 10.54 -16.23
C GLY A 613 49.35 9.63 -15.10
N PHE A 614 49.15 10.03 -13.86
CA PHE A 614 49.23 9.09 -12.74
C PHE A 614 48.23 7.95 -12.96
N ARG A 615 48.57 6.75 -12.49
CA ARG A 615 47.59 5.68 -12.31
C ARG A 615 46.46 6.19 -11.41
N SER A 616 45.23 5.88 -11.77
CA SER A 616 44.09 6.15 -10.90
C SER A 616 44.07 5.11 -9.78
N ILE A 617 43.35 5.39 -8.68
CA ILE A 617 43.16 4.41 -7.59
C ILE A 617 42.59 3.09 -8.14
N SER A 618 41.72 3.16 -9.16
CA SER A 618 41.19 1.97 -9.85
C SER A 618 42.26 1.13 -10.56
N ASP A 619 43.38 1.72 -10.96
CA ASP A 619 44.47 1.05 -11.70
C ASP A 619 45.52 0.40 -10.77
N LEU A 620 45.42 0.58 -9.45
CA LEU A 620 46.40 0.08 -8.47
C LEU A 620 46.05 -1.34 -7.99
N ASN A 621 47.07 -2.15 -7.69
CA ASN A 621 46.91 -3.48 -7.11
C ASN A 621 46.76 -3.43 -5.57
N GLU A 622 46.43 -4.55 -4.93
CA GLU A 622 46.13 -4.63 -3.48
C GLU A 622 47.29 -4.13 -2.59
N ASP A 623 48.52 -4.52 -2.90
CA ASP A 623 49.72 -4.07 -2.17
C ASP A 623 49.98 -2.56 -2.34
N GLU A 624 49.72 -2.04 -3.53
CA GLU A 624 49.89 -0.63 -3.87
C GLU A 624 48.85 0.25 -3.18
N LEU A 625 47.60 -0.23 -3.09
CA LEU A 625 46.52 0.40 -2.34
C LEU A 625 46.77 0.37 -0.83
N SER A 626 47.26 -0.75 -0.31
CA SER A 626 47.63 -0.90 1.10
C SER A 626 48.75 0.05 1.53
N THR A 627 49.62 0.43 0.59
CA THR A 627 50.71 1.38 0.82
C THR A 627 50.24 2.84 0.70
N SER A 628 49.57 3.20 -0.41
CA SER A 628 49.13 4.58 -0.70
C SER A 628 47.98 5.04 0.19
N CYS A 629 47.03 4.14 0.49
CA CYS A 629 45.79 4.45 1.18
C CYS A 629 45.76 3.88 2.61
N LYS A 630 46.92 3.65 3.23
CA LYS A 630 47.05 2.96 4.52
C LYS A 630 46.13 3.52 5.61
N GLU A 631 46.15 4.84 5.83
CA GLU A 631 45.33 5.47 6.87
C GLU A 631 43.82 5.36 6.59
N LEU A 632 43.42 5.48 5.31
CA LEU A 632 42.03 5.29 4.88
C LEU A 632 41.57 3.85 5.08
N ILE A 633 42.41 2.87 4.72
CA ILE A 633 42.13 1.44 4.89
C ILE A 633 42.05 1.08 6.37
N ASP A 634 42.93 1.59 7.22
CA ASP A 634 42.89 1.35 8.67
C ASP A 634 41.62 1.94 9.31
N LYS A 635 41.19 3.13 8.87
CA LYS A 635 39.91 3.73 9.29
C LYS A 635 38.71 2.88 8.82
N LEU A 636 38.73 2.37 7.59
CA LEU A 636 37.68 1.50 7.07
C LEU A 636 37.65 0.13 7.77
N LYS A 637 38.80 -0.46 8.10
CA LYS A 637 38.93 -1.70 8.88
C LYS A 637 38.24 -1.58 10.24
N ARG A 638 38.56 -0.52 11.00
CA ARG A 638 37.92 -0.24 12.31
C ARG A 638 36.40 -0.06 12.24
N TYR A 639 35.86 0.27 11.07
CA TYR A 639 34.43 0.46 10.90
C TYR A 639 33.72 -0.82 10.45
N PHE A 640 34.39 -1.60 9.58
CA PHE A 640 33.84 -2.85 9.09
C PHE A 640 33.99 -4.02 10.08
N ASP A 641 34.97 -3.97 10.99
CA ASP A 641 35.01 -4.85 12.17
C ASP A 641 34.02 -4.34 13.23
#